data_AF-A0A9P1J128-F1
#
_entry.id   AF-A0A9P1J128-F1
#
_cell.length_a   1.000
_cell.length_b   1.000
_cell.length_c   1.000
_cell.angle_alpha   90.00
_cell.angle_beta   90.00
_cell.angle_gamma   90.00
#
_symmetry.space_group_name_H-M   'P 1'
#
loop_
_entity.id
_entity.type
_entity.pdbx_description
1 polymer ?
#
loop_
_entity_poly.entity_id
_entity_poly.type
_entity_poly.pdbx_seq_one_letter_code
_entity_poly.pdbx_strand_id
1 'polypeptide(L)'
;MGEAKPAKKDEKAPEKKVEPVKAAEQQKESNRQFQTIIGIGGAIAVVIAGLIIQEIYSRFVIIPTKERTFVNVTELDYGNGIRVFSTPDGIIEFLYASNRSLAARLQVENTEKQILKDFDFLQFQDGDGTNVGKLQYQYNNLIVTIRYLVQAEQLTLIFDAAGFNQHRQNSKHEILITTQNSSQVESITVVDGTQEDITIFTQHQLSGNYEESNKLHNEALEKYHEEFEKIYKLKEKQLPTFYQEMGRSALLEVIKSITYHNTTNLVGHENGFFNSENDLVTYLQNGHNAIDSQIFSLIVASSFDVKGVELALESWLNTINELQELANYVKDEAYHVDKIQQPLLFQLIKVLVKNPAYKNLLIKLYPKLEFIAEETYKHSTHFYWIGTSSDIFGLKSKTGTKSQSLELNCLLEDMMETMVDLAKLAGRSFDLYEKQVEHLRKERAQFWNSEKSEFGDLQQKKLVKSTSPFAPLILGVLEADSTELATLINSIENSEFYTKMGIQESSTSGSSIAANYLLLGSLQKYSNKSGPNQHKAHMRLTELKKHVIVGQAFLLLASFSSTYWQVHGLFGERGLVPVATKLDCDDANVFHCRLPVLHIFSSFLKLSPSVSLQLAAFIGIILSIGVILVKRLRNAISFVVLFVLLRTIQDAGDVFFFTDADAFLLESTGYVTFLAWFGDGPTDIISLFAILCFGIRTVLSIGIAKIKNDTWFKFAAFDQYFELIPLPTSLSRDVHFAPRNVKQYLQIFLNFAELVIPIFVLFPVRKFRHLVFGLLIVVQFFNFATGNFGTFYLNILVVFLASLNFPRFPSNVEFLATVSVTAIMGFYIQAKLPWTISGINDQSEIILSQKFGSVPGFTSESVKFVIMGATLVFIPIGIMVIFKIMSSRNLFRNIVHLFAVVTFVGIISAYGTISILQLDKKTFGDVLKQKPLLAYHKTFKQYGMAGSYNQIFSSFGSPGRPEIVIEGSTNVDGPWKEIKFHAKPGPVSKAPRTVAPHIPRIDNQMWVAAQGTYQQNPFFLSLVHHLMENTTEVVRLIEDYPFTNKSEPMNFVKASLYMYHYEKLGEKNFWKRNVQEEYMPVFNKGNPAIIKFLQESGNLVKEKTKEKYVNGDFGKGFKKFHRKASQHDQTHFVHSILFGVFFIHAMNRFK
;
A
#
# COMPACT_ATOMS: atom_id res chain seq x y z
N MET A 1 60.45 -48.39 -8.77
CA MET A 1 61.17 -49.53 -9.37
C MET A 1 60.24 -50.73 -9.37
N GLY A 2 60.09 -51.39 -10.53
CA GLY A 2 59.41 -52.68 -10.76
C GLY A 2 57.87 -52.59 -10.74
N GLU A 3 57.16 -52.61 -11.88
CA GLU A 3 56.87 -53.76 -12.77
C GLU A 3 56.07 -54.90 -12.09
N ALA A 4 55.16 -55.65 -12.71
CA ALA A 4 54.15 -55.50 -13.76
C ALA A 4 53.65 -56.93 -14.07
N LYS A 5 52.33 -57.19 -13.86
CA LYS A 5 51.50 -58.25 -14.51
C LYS A 5 51.93 -59.74 -14.30
N PRO A 6 51.15 -60.80 -14.70
CA PRO A 6 49.88 -60.89 -15.43
C PRO A 6 48.82 -61.88 -14.87
N ALA A 7 47.75 -62.02 -15.67
CA ALA A 7 46.47 -62.72 -15.49
C ALA A 7 46.44 -64.25 -15.71
N LYS A 8 45.32 -64.88 -15.29
CA LYS A 8 44.40 -65.78 -16.07
C LYS A 8 43.19 -66.15 -15.16
N LYS A 9 41.95 -65.74 -15.48
CA LYS A 9 40.94 -66.30 -16.42
C LYS A 9 40.47 -67.71 -16.05
N ASP A 10 39.19 -67.81 -15.66
CA ASP A 10 38.09 -68.62 -16.23
C ASP A 10 36.89 -68.43 -15.25
N GLU A 11 35.60 -68.37 -15.61
CA GLU A 11 34.85 -68.90 -16.74
C GLU A 11 33.49 -68.17 -16.80
N LYS A 12 32.90 -68.05 -17.99
CA LYS A 12 31.60 -67.39 -18.24
C LYS A 12 30.42 -68.32 -17.96
N ALA A 13 29.32 -67.74 -17.46
CA ALA A 13 27.94 -68.23 -17.60
C ALA A 13 27.00 -67.01 -17.84
N PRO A 14 25.81 -67.19 -18.46
CA PRO A 14 25.44 -66.47 -19.68
C PRO A 14 24.65 -65.16 -19.47
N GLU A 15 24.92 -64.18 -20.33
CA GLU A 15 24.18 -62.93 -20.47
C GLU A 15 22.74 -63.16 -20.96
N LYS A 16 21.75 -62.87 -20.11
CA LYS A 16 20.43 -62.43 -20.58
C LYS A 16 20.56 -60.98 -21.04
N LYS A 17 20.64 -60.77 -22.36
CA LYS A 17 20.41 -59.46 -22.99
C LYS A 17 18.96 -59.03 -22.72
N VAL A 18 18.78 -58.16 -21.73
CA VAL A 18 17.62 -57.28 -21.66
C VAL A 18 18.07 -55.95 -22.26
N GLU A 19 17.43 -55.54 -23.36
CA GLU A 19 17.79 -54.38 -24.17
C GLU A 19 17.87 -53.08 -23.32
N PRO A 20 19.04 -52.43 -23.20
CA PRO A 20 19.18 -51.16 -22.47
C PRO A 20 18.46 -49.99 -23.16
N VAL A 21 18.06 -50.18 -24.42
CA VAL A 21 17.32 -49.18 -25.20
C VAL A 21 15.89 -49.01 -24.68
N LYS A 22 15.22 -50.11 -24.29
CA LYS A 22 13.87 -50.04 -23.72
C LYS A 22 13.85 -49.42 -22.33
N ALA A 23 14.87 -49.66 -21.51
CA ALA A 23 14.99 -49.03 -20.19
C ALA A 23 15.30 -47.52 -20.30
N ALA A 24 16.16 -47.11 -21.25
CA ALA A 24 16.45 -45.71 -21.50
C ALA A 24 15.27 -44.96 -22.15
N GLU A 25 14.51 -45.62 -23.03
CA GLU A 25 13.26 -45.09 -23.58
C GLU A 25 12.16 -45.03 -22.53
N GLN A 26 11.99 -46.06 -21.69
CA GLN A 26 11.07 -46.03 -20.55
C GLN A 26 11.44 -44.94 -19.54
N GLN A 27 12.73 -44.67 -19.32
CA GLN A 27 13.17 -43.60 -18.42
C GLN A 27 13.04 -42.20 -19.05
N LYS A 28 13.22 -42.08 -20.38
CA LYS A 28 12.89 -40.87 -21.13
C LYS A 28 11.39 -40.61 -21.13
N GLU A 29 10.58 -41.64 -21.31
CA GLU A 29 9.13 -41.58 -21.36
C GLU A 29 8.53 -41.37 -19.98
N SER A 30 9.13 -41.95 -18.93
CA SER A 30 8.84 -41.64 -17.52
C SER A 30 9.22 -40.21 -17.18
N ASN A 31 10.38 -39.71 -17.62
CA ASN A 31 10.74 -38.29 -17.45
C ASN A 31 9.84 -37.36 -18.25
N ARG A 32 9.39 -37.78 -19.44
CA ARG A 32 8.44 -37.01 -20.26
C ARG A 32 7.06 -37.01 -19.62
N GLN A 33 6.58 -38.14 -19.12
CA GLN A 33 5.35 -38.25 -18.34
C GLN A 33 5.46 -37.47 -17.02
N PHE A 34 6.60 -37.47 -16.35
CA PHE A 34 6.83 -36.71 -15.12
C PHE A 34 6.93 -35.20 -15.38
N GLN A 35 7.55 -34.78 -16.48
CA GLN A 35 7.51 -33.38 -16.95
C GLN A 35 6.12 -32.99 -17.45
N THR A 36 5.36 -33.91 -18.04
CA THR A 36 3.96 -33.71 -18.37
C THR A 36 3.11 -33.71 -17.12
N ILE A 37 3.43 -34.44 -16.05
CA ILE A 37 2.72 -34.44 -14.75
C ILE A 37 3.11 -33.21 -13.91
N ILE A 38 4.31 -32.66 -14.05
CA ILE A 38 4.73 -31.37 -13.47
C ILE A 38 4.21 -30.21 -14.32
N GLY A 39 4.12 -30.36 -15.64
CA GLY A 39 3.51 -29.41 -16.55
C GLY A 39 1.99 -29.39 -16.40
N ILE A 40 1.37 -30.56 -16.24
CA ILE A 40 -0.03 -30.75 -15.84
C ILE A 40 -0.19 -30.38 -14.38
N GLY A 41 0.78 -30.59 -13.48
CA GLY A 41 0.72 -30.21 -12.07
C GLY A 41 0.90 -28.72 -11.87
N GLY A 42 1.67 -28.08 -12.74
CA GLY A 42 1.82 -26.64 -12.87
C GLY A 42 0.64 -26.01 -13.59
N ALA A 43 0.08 -26.66 -14.62
CA ALA A 43 -1.16 -26.25 -15.27
C ALA A 43 -2.36 -26.50 -14.37
N ILE A 44 -2.40 -27.56 -13.57
CA ILE A 44 -3.36 -27.85 -12.51
C ILE A 44 -3.08 -26.92 -11.34
N ALA A 45 -1.86 -26.50 -11.03
CA ALA A 45 -1.62 -25.47 -10.02
C ALA A 45 -1.97 -24.08 -10.53
N VAL A 46 -1.93 -23.83 -11.84
CA VAL A 46 -2.39 -22.59 -12.50
C VAL A 46 -3.89 -22.62 -12.74
N VAL A 47 -4.49 -23.79 -12.93
CA VAL A 47 -5.94 -24.04 -13.02
C VAL A 47 -6.52 -24.18 -11.62
N ILE A 48 -5.80 -24.64 -10.60
CA ILE A 48 -6.20 -24.62 -9.18
C ILE A 48 -5.90 -23.25 -8.62
N ALA A 49 -4.81 -22.57 -8.94
CA ALA A 49 -4.65 -21.16 -8.62
C ALA A 49 -5.65 -20.34 -9.42
N GLY A 50 -5.98 -20.73 -10.64
CA GLY A 50 -7.01 -20.13 -11.49
C GLY A 50 -8.42 -20.40 -10.98
N LEU A 51 -8.69 -21.60 -10.47
CA LEU A 51 -9.94 -22.04 -9.86
C LEU A 51 -10.04 -21.56 -8.42
N ILE A 52 -8.94 -21.37 -7.69
CA ILE A 52 -8.88 -20.70 -6.39
C ILE A 52 -8.99 -19.21 -6.61
N ILE A 53 -8.41 -18.65 -7.67
CA ILE A 53 -8.62 -17.26 -8.08
C ILE A 53 -10.04 -17.10 -8.56
N GLN A 54 -10.66 -18.09 -9.23
CA GLN A 54 -12.04 -18.12 -9.73
C GLN A 54 -13.05 -18.54 -8.65
N GLU A 55 -12.62 -19.20 -7.57
CA GLU A 55 -13.40 -19.52 -6.36
C GLU A 55 -13.28 -18.35 -5.38
N ILE A 56 -12.13 -17.66 -5.35
CA ILE A 56 -11.97 -16.34 -4.71
C ILE A 56 -12.66 -15.27 -5.57
N TYR A 57 -12.76 -15.47 -6.89
CA TYR A 57 -13.59 -14.67 -7.78
C TYR A 57 -15.03 -15.00 -7.41
N SER A 58 -15.59 -16.18 -7.68
CA SER A 58 -16.97 -16.56 -7.36
C SER A 58 -17.40 -16.32 -5.89
N ARG A 59 -16.50 -16.43 -4.89
CA ARG A 59 -16.80 -16.08 -3.48
C ARG A 59 -16.51 -14.62 -3.07
N PHE A 60 -15.65 -13.86 -3.77
CA PHE A 60 -15.27 -12.49 -3.36
C PHE A 60 -15.23 -11.44 -4.49
N VAL A 61 -15.14 -11.87 -5.74
CA VAL A 61 -15.71 -11.23 -6.92
C VAL A 61 -16.98 -12.00 -7.28
N ILE A 62 -18.03 -11.73 -6.49
CA ILE A 62 -19.31 -11.51 -7.16
C ILE A 62 -18.94 -10.51 -8.26
N ILE A 63 -18.79 -10.99 -9.50
CA ILE A 63 -19.11 -10.10 -10.59
C ILE A 63 -20.57 -9.78 -10.25
N PRO A 64 -20.95 -8.52 -10.11
CA PRO A 64 -22.34 -8.16 -10.25
C PRO A 64 -22.72 -8.40 -11.73
N THR A 65 -22.56 -9.62 -12.26
CA THR A 65 -23.25 -10.07 -13.48
C THR A 65 -24.62 -10.65 -13.13
N LYS A 66 -24.93 -10.83 -11.83
CA LYS A 66 -26.30 -11.07 -11.34
C LYS A 66 -26.69 -10.33 -10.06
N GLU A 67 -25.96 -9.29 -9.67
CA GLU A 67 -26.53 -8.22 -8.84
C GLU A 67 -26.66 -6.98 -9.71
N ARG A 68 -27.90 -6.67 -10.09
CA ARG A 68 -28.28 -5.44 -10.79
C ARG A 68 -27.96 -4.23 -9.92
N THR A 69 -26.71 -3.79 -9.87
CA THR A 69 -26.32 -2.54 -9.19
C THR A 69 -25.08 -1.97 -9.87
N PHE A 70 -25.26 -0.79 -10.46
CA PHE A 70 -24.36 -0.04 -11.35
C PHE A 70 -24.16 -0.66 -12.73
N VAL A 71 -24.98 -0.16 -13.65
CA VAL A 71 -24.87 -0.42 -15.07
C VAL A 71 -23.47 -0.02 -15.56
N ASN A 72 -22.86 -0.88 -16.36
CA ASN A 72 -21.59 -0.68 -17.03
C ASN A 72 -21.71 0.55 -17.96
N VAL A 73 -21.34 1.77 -17.53
CA VAL A 73 -21.53 3.00 -18.33
C VAL A 73 -20.60 3.07 -19.56
N THR A 74 -19.71 2.10 -19.76
CA THR A 74 -18.91 1.96 -21.00
C THR A 74 -19.35 0.82 -21.91
N GLU A 75 -20.34 0.04 -21.51
CA GLU A 75 -21.01 -0.99 -22.34
C GLU A 75 -22.52 -1.01 -22.04
N LEU A 76 -23.11 0.16 -21.86
CA LEU A 76 -24.46 0.34 -22.38
C LEU A 76 -24.26 0.55 -23.87
N ASP A 77 -24.30 -0.57 -24.58
CA ASP A 77 -24.90 -0.63 -25.90
C ASP A 77 -26.31 -0.04 -25.77
N TYR A 78 -26.42 1.29 -25.63
CA TYR A 78 -27.64 2.00 -25.91
C TYR A 78 -27.84 1.70 -27.37
N GLY A 79 -28.74 0.75 -27.61
CA GLY A 79 -28.91 0.15 -28.90
C GLY A 79 -28.84 1.21 -29.97
N ASN A 80 -28.09 0.89 -31.02
CA ASN A 80 -28.28 1.33 -32.38
C ASN A 80 -29.75 1.10 -32.84
N GLY A 81 -30.72 1.53 -32.05
CA GLY A 81 -32.13 1.24 -32.19
C GLY A 81 -32.75 2.34 -33.00
N ILE A 82 -33.45 1.94 -34.06
CA ILE A 82 -34.30 2.86 -34.79
C ILE A 82 -35.51 3.20 -33.92
N ARG A 83 -35.73 4.50 -33.67
CA ARG A 83 -37.00 4.98 -33.12
C ARG A 83 -37.96 5.21 -34.28
N VAL A 84 -39.11 4.55 -34.22
CA VAL A 84 -40.17 4.70 -35.22
C VAL A 84 -41.26 5.57 -34.62
N PHE A 85 -41.49 6.74 -35.22
CA PHE A 85 -42.61 7.62 -34.85
C PHE A 85 -43.71 7.48 -35.89
N SER A 86 -44.94 7.24 -35.44
CA SER A 86 -46.12 7.34 -36.29
C SER A 86 -46.83 8.64 -35.96
N THR A 87 -47.11 9.45 -36.99
CA THR A 87 -47.95 10.64 -36.84
C THR A 87 -49.41 10.30 -37.21
N PRO A 88 -50.39 11.08 -36.72
CA PRO A 88 -51.79 10.92 -37.11
C PRO A 88 -52.03 11.00 -38.63
N ASP A 89 -51.11 11.58 -39.40
CA ASP A 89 -51.22 11.72 -40.86
C ASP A 89 -50.72 10.48 -41.64
N GLY A 90 -50.46 9.36 -40.95
CA GLY A 90 -50.00 8.11 -41.57
C GLY A 90 -48.51 8.12 -41.96
N ILE A 91 -47.76 9.11 -41.47
CA ILE A 91 -46.31 9.22 -41.72
C ILE A 91 -45.56 8.40 -40.69
N ILE A 92 -44.71 7.50 -41.18
CA ILE A 92 -43.77 6.73 -40.37
C ILE A 92 -42.37 7.33 -40.52
N GLU A 93 -41.78 7.80 -39.41
CA GLU A 93 -40.41 8.34 -39.37
C GLU A 93 -39.46 7.38 -38.66
N PHE A 94 -38.40 6.99 -39.36
CA PHE A 94 -37.32 6.15 -38.82
C PHE A 94 -36.16 7.03 -38.40
N LEU A 95 -35.85 7.09 -37.10
CA LEU A 95 -34.76 7.87 -36.53
C LEU A 95 -33.66 6.95 -35.98
N TYR A 96 -32.48 7.00 -36.60
CA TYR A 96 -31.32 6.21 -36.17
C TYR A 96 -30.38 7.03 -35.28
N ALA A 97 -30.12 6.53 -34.06
CA ALA A 97 -29.43 7.27 -33.00
C ALA A 97 -27.93 6.98 -32.93
N SER A 98 -27.18 7.11 -34.03
CA SER A 98 -25.70 7.20 -33.99
C SER A 98 -25.21 8.40 -34.80
N ASN A 99 -25.18 9.60 -34.18
CA ASN A 99 -24.54 10.83 -34.70
C ASN A 99 -24.81 11.27 -36.16
N ARG A 100 -25.75 10.64 -36.87
CA ARG A 100 -26.21 10.96 -38.23
C ARG A 100 -27.68 10.59 -38.29
N SER A 101 -28.56 11.58 -38.21
CA SER A 101 -30.00 11.37 -38.31
C SER A 101 -30.36 11.01 -39.76
N LEU A 102 -30.50 9.72 -40.03
CA LEU A 102 -31.38 9.30 -41.11
C LEU A 102 -32.81 9.53 -40.63
N ALA A 103 -33.59 10.27 -41.42
CA ALA A 103 -35.02 10.38 -41.26
C ALA A 103 -35.63 10.05 -42.60
N ALA A 104 -36.15 8.82 -42.71
CA ALA A 104 -36.95 8.39 -43.84
C ALA A 104 -38.43 8.62 -43.47
N ARG A 105 -39.12 9.40 -44.29
CA ARG A 105 -40.56 9.65 -44.24
C ARG A 105 -41.22 8.75 -45.26
N LEU A 106 -42.04 7.84 -44.77
CA LEU A 106 -42.89 6.96 -45.58
C LEU A 106 -44.30 7.54 -45.61
N GLN A 107 -44.77 7.84 -46.82
CA GLN A 107 -46.14 8.30 -47.07
C GLN A 107 -46.81 7.33 -48.04
N VAL A 108 -47.90 6.71 -47.59
CA VAL A 108 -48.71 5.81 -48.43
C VAL A 108 -49.83 6.64 -49.02
N GLU A 109 -49.73 7.02 -50.30
CA GLU A 109 -50.83 7.66 -51.00
C GLU A 109 -51.75 6.58 -51.56
N ASN A 110 -52.97 6.50 -51.01
CA ASN A 110 -54.07 5.85 -51.69
C ASN A 110 -54.92 6.90 -52.39
N THR A 111 -55.57 6.53 -53.49
CA THR A 111 -56.38 7.45 -54.32
C THR A 111 -57.57 8.09 -53.58
N GLU A 112 -57.87 7.63 -52.37
CA GLU A 112 -58.81 8.25 -51.44
C GLU A 112 -58.08 8.61 -50.13
N LYS A 113 -57.81 9.91 -49.92
CA LYS A 113 -57.14 10.47 -48.74
C LYS A 113 -57.95 10.21 -47.45
N GLN A 114 -57.78 9.06 -46.82
CA GLN A 114 -58.28 8.79 -45.45
C GLN A 114 -57.14 8.45 -44.49
N ILE A 115 -57.28 8.99 -43.27
CA ILE A 115 -56.35 8.84 -42.15
C ILE A 115 -56.43 7.43 -41.57
N LEU A 116 -55.28 6.80 -41.38
CA LEU A 116 -55.13 5.40 -40.96
C LEU A 116 -55.07 5.31 -39.42
N LYS A 117 -55.89 4.45 -38.83
CA LYS A 117 -55.90 4.14 -37.40
C LYS A 117 -55.58 2.66 -37.23
N ASP A 118 -54.69 2.36 -36.27
CA ASP A 118 -54.21 1.03 -35.83
C ASP A 118 -52.84 0.60 -36.41
N PHE A 119 -51.82 0.65 -35.55
CA PHE A 119 -50.45 0.18 -35.80
C PHE A 119 -50.05 -0.82 -34.73
N ASP A 120 -49.58 -2.01 -35.12
CA ASP A 120 -48.96 -2.97 -34.20
C ASP A 120 -47.44 -3.00 -34.41
N PHE A 121 -46.70 -2.56 -33.39
CA PHE A 121 -45.24 -2.55 -33.39
C PHE A 121 -44.68 -3.79 -32.68
N LEU A 122 -43.88 -4.59 -33.38
CA LEU A 122 -43.22 -5.77 -32.81
C LEU A 122 -41.71 -5.72 -33.09
N GLN A 123 -40.93 -5.40 -32.06
CA GLN A 123 -39.46 -5.38 -32.13
C GLN A 123 -38.90 -6.76 -31.73
N PHE A 124 -38.05 -7.34 -32.58
CA PHE A 124 -37.32 -8.57 -32.28
C PHE A 124 -35.81 -8.25 -32.25
N GLN A 125 -35.12 -8.63 -31.18
CA GLN A 125 -33.66 -8.67 -31.17
C GLN A 125 -33.23 -10.07 -31.61
N ASP A 126 -32.56 -10.19 -32.75
CA ASP A 126 -31.88 -11.43 -33.11
C ASP A 126 -30.49 -11.46 -32.46
N GLY A 127 -30.06 -12.64 -32.01
CA GLY A 127 -28.92 -12.84 -31.11
C GLY A 127 -27.54 -12.42 -31.62
N ASP A 128 -27.45 -11.94 -32.87
CA ASP A 128 -26.20 -11.61 -33.57
C ASP A 128 -25.90 -10.10 -33.64
N GLY A 129 -26.66 -9.25 -32.95
CA GLY A 129 -26.35 -7.80 -32.83
C GLY A 129 -26.59 -6.98 -34.10
N THR A 130 -27.36 -7.48 -35.06
CA THR A 130 -27.88 -6.72 -36.20
C THR A 130 -29.23 -6.10 -35.85
N ASN A 131 -29.39 -4.78 -36.04
CA ASN A 131 -30.68 -4.10 -35.80
C ASN A 131 -31.65 -4.40 -36.94
N VAL A 132 -32.40 -5.48 -36.75
CA VAL A 132 -33.49 -5.91 -37.62
C VAL A 132 -34.80 -5.67 -36.91
N GLY A 133 -35.83 -5.22 -37.63
CA GLY A 133 -37.18 -5.15 -37.08
C GLY A 133 -38.25 -5.26 -38.15
N LYS A 134 -39.48 -5.51 -37.70
CA LYS A 134 -40.64 -5.71 -38.57
C LYS A 134 -41.75 -4.75 -38.14
N LEU A 135 -42.22 -3.93 -39.08
CA LEU A 135 -43.43 -3.14 -38.95
C LEU A 135 -44.51 -3.82 -39.78
N GLN A 136 -45.65 -4.11 -39.18
CA GLN A 136 -46.81 -4.57 -39.94
C GLN A 136 -47.88 -3.51 -39.87
N TYR A 137 -48.40 -3.15 -41.04
CA TYR A 137 -49.50 -2.23 -41.18
C TYR A 137 -50.62 -2.90 -41.97
N GLN A 138 -51.85 -2.77 -41.48
CA GLN A 138 -53.02 -3.38 -42.07
C GLN A 138 -53.96 -2.29 -42.58
N TYR A 139 -54.25 -2.31 -43.89
CA TYR A 139 -55.24 -1.45 -44.52
C TYR A 139 -56.30 -2.29 -45.23
N ASN A 140 -57.54 -2.22 -44.78
CA ASN A 140 -58.63 -3.09 -45.28
C ASN A 140 -58.21 -4.57 -45.28
N ASN A 141 -58.06 -5.18 -46.47
CA ASN A 141 -57.68 -6.58 -46.67
C ASN A 141 -56.19 -6.76 -47.05
N LEU A 142 -55.38 -5.70 -47.03
CA LEU A 142 -53.96 -5.74 -47.38
C LEU A 142 -53.11 -5.59 -46.11
N ILE A 143 -52.23 -6.56 -45.86
CA ILE A 143 -51.18 -6.42 -44.85
C ILE A 143 -49.89 -6.08 -45.56
N VAL A 144 -49.32 -4.92 -45.25
CA VAL A 144 -47.97 -4.54 -45.68
C VAL A 144 -47.02 -4.74 -44.51
N THR A 145 -46.03 -5.58 -44.73
CA THR A 145 -44.96 -5.88 -43.80
C THR A 145 -43.70 -5.17 -44.27
N ILE A 146 -43.17 -4.27 -43.46
CA ILE A 146 -41.91 -3.59 -43.70
C ILE A 146 -40.86 -4.23 -42.78
N ARG A 147 -39.91 -4.95 -43.35
CA ARG A 147 -38.73 -5.42 -42.64
C ARG A 147 -37.60 -4.43 -42.87
N TYR A 148 -36.90 -4.03 -41.82
CA TYR A 148 -35.74 -3.14 -41.95
C TYR A 148 -34.48 -3.84 -41.46
N LEU A 149 -33.36 -3.55 -42.12
CA LEU A 149 -32.03 -4.00 -41.75
C LEU A 149 -31.08 -2.79 -41.76
N VAL A 150 -30.39 -2.58 -40.63
CA VAL A 150 -29.36 -1.55 -40.52
C VAL A 150 -27.98 -2.20 -40.48
N GLN A 151 -27.12 -1.83 -41.43
CA GLN A 151 -25.72 -2.23 -41.47
C GLN A 151 -24.83 -1.00 -41.66
N ALA A 152 -24.07 -0.63 -40.63
CA ALA A 152 -23.06 0.44 -40.60
C ALA A 152 -23.51 1.82 -41.14
N GLU A 153 -23.62 1.98 -42.47
CA GLU A 153 -24.00 3.21 -43.18
C GLU A 153 -25.12 3.00 -44.24
N GLN A 154 -25.83 1.87 -44.19
CA GLN A 154 -26.94 1.52 -45.11
C GLN A 154 -28.21 1.15 -44.33
N LEU A 155 -29.36 1.64 -44.80
CA LEU A 155 -30.69 1.19 -44.37
C LEU A 155 -31.34 0.45 -45.54
N THR A 156 -31.62 -0.83 -45.35
CA THR A 156 -32.40 -1.63 -46.29
C THR A 156 -33.82 -1.79 -45.77
N LEU A 157 -34.81 -1.45 -46.59
CA LEU A 157 -36.22 -1.64 -46.32
C LEU A 157 -36.77 -2.69 -47.30
N ILE A 158 -37.43 -3.70 -46.75
CA ILE A 158 -38.05 -4.81 -47.50
C ILE A 158 -39.56 -4.70 -47.30
N PHE A 159 -40.30 -4.59 -48.39
CA PHE A 159 -41.76 -4.47 -48.38
C PHE A 159 -42.39 -5.78 -48.86
N ASP A 160 -43.23 -6.37 -48.02
CA ASP A 160 -44.04 -7.56 -48.31
C ASP A 160 -45.52 -7.19 -48.24
N ALA A 161 -46.26 -7.30 -49.34
CA ALA A 161 -47.70 -7.12 -49.33
C ALA A 161 -48.44 -8.46 -49.48
N ALA A 162 -49.27 -8.80 -48.49
CA ALA A 162 -50.13 -9.98 -48.51
C ALA A 162 -51.59 -9.59 -48.35
N GLY A 163 -52.39 -9.81 -49.39
CA GLY A 163 -53.83 -9.63 -49.41
C GLY A 163 -54.59 -10.86 -48.91
N PHE A 164 -55.64 -10.65 -48.11
CA PHE A 164 -56.48 -11.72 -47.58
C PHE A 164 -57.53 -12.26 -48.57
N ASN A 165 -57.68 -11.67 -49.76
CA ASN A 165 -58.77 -12.02 -50.68
C ASN A 165 -58.29 -12.35 -52.10
N GLN A 166 -58.48 -13.62 -52.52
CA GLN A 166 -58.14 -14.14 -53.86
C GLN A 166 -58.90 -13.50 -55.05
N HIS A 167 -59.81 -12.53 -54.80
CA HIS A 167 -60.68 -11.94 -55.83
C HIS A 167 -60.40 -10.47 -56.19
N ARG A 168 -59.32 -9.85 -55.69
CA ARG A 168 -58.83 -8.55 -56.18
C ARG A 168 -57.34 -8.63 -56.54
N GLN A 169 -57.00 -9.41 -57.55
CA GLN A 169 -55.69 -9.30 -58.21
C GLN A 169 -55.66 -7.97 -58.97
N ASN A 170 -54.73 -7.06 -58.59
CA ASN A 170 -54.35 -5.78 -59.24
C ASN A 170 -54.59 -4.47 -58.45
N SER A 171 -54.86 -4.49 -57.13
CA SER A 171 -54.78 -3.23 -56.35
C SER A 171 -53.32 -2.81 -56.15
N LYS A 172 -52.85 -1.89 -57.00
CA LYS A 172 -51.54 -1.24 -56.92
C LYS A 172 -51.56 -0.18 -55.83
N HIS A 173 -50.60 -0.23 -54.91
CA HIS A 173 -50.43 0.77 -53.86
C HIS A 173 -49.09 1.46 -54.08
N GLU A 174 -49.09 2.79 -54.17
CA GLU A 174 -47.87 3.56 -54.36
C GLU A 174 -47.37 4.06 -52.99
N ILE A 175 -46.16 3.64 -52.65
CA ILE A 175 -45.48 4.03 -51.41
C ILE A 175 -44.40 5.04 -51.79
N LEU A 176 -44.51 6.25 -51.24
CA LEU A 176 -43.54 7.32 -51.45
C LEU A 176 -42.55 7.31 -50.29
N ILE A 177 -41.26 7.18 -50.62
CA ILE A 177 -40.17 7.28 -49.66
C ILE A 177 -39.45 8.60 -49.90
N THR A 178 -39.37 9.41 -48.85
CA THR A 178 -38.62 10.67 -48.85
C THR A 178 -37.59 10.65 -47.74
N THR A 179 -36.36 11.07 -48.02
CA THR A 179 -35.36 11.27 -46.96
C THR A 179 -35.27 12.76 -46.63
N GLN A 180 -35.06 13.12 -45.37
CA GLN A 180 -35.00 14.54 -44.97
C GLN A 180 -33.95 15.38 -45.72
N ASN A 181 -32.97 14.74 -46.36
CA ASN A 181 -31.83 15.43 -47.00
C ASN A 181 -31.76 15.30 -48.53
N SER A 182 -32.63 14.51 -49.17
CA SER A 182 -32.72 14.45 -50.64
C SER A 182 -34.11 14.85 -51.11
N SER A 183 -34.17 15.74 -52.11
CA SER A 183 -35.42 16.09 -52.81
C SER A 183 -35.87 15.00 -53.81
N GLN A 184 -35.26 13.81 -53.76
CA GLN A 184 -35.68 12.66 -54.55
C GLN A 184 -36.72 11.86 -53.77
N VAL A 185 -37.92 11.81 -54.36
CA VAL A 185 -38.99 10.90 -53.94
C VAL A 185 -38.81 9.62 -54.75
N GLU A 186 -38.47 8.51 -54.10
CA GLU A 186 -38.59 7.19 -54.74
C GLU A 186 -40.02 6.69 -54.53
N SER A 187 -40.74 6.42 -55.62
CA SER A 187 -42.08 5.84 -55.57
C SER A 187 -42.03 4.37 -55.94
N ILE A 188 -42.63 3.52 -55.09
CA ILE A 188 -42.64 2.07 -55.29
C ILE A 188 -44.08 1.61 -55.35
N THR A 189 -44.40 0.89 -56.42
CA THR A 189 -45.73 0.31 -56.59
C THR A 189 -45.71 -1.12 -56.08
N VAL A 190 -46.26 -1.34 -54.89
CA VAL A 190 -46.36 -2.70 -54.32
C VAL A 190 -47.64 -3.37 -54.84
N VAL A 191 -47.47 -4.56 -55.42
CA VAL A 191 -48.58 -5.39 -55.92
C VAL A 191 -48.82 -6.54 -54.94
N ASP A 192 -50.09 -6.90 -54.75
CA ASP A 192 -50.48 -8.00 -53.86
C ASP A 192 -49.73 -9.31 -54.21
N GLY A 193 -49.05 -9.90 -53.21
CA GLY A 193 -48.25 -11.12 -53.35
C GLY A 193 -46.81 -10.92 -53.87
N THR A 194 -46.31 -9.67 -53.95
CA THR A 194 -44.93 -9.36 -54.36
C THR A 194 -44.10 -8.83 -53.20
N GLN A 195 -42.82 -9.23 -53.17
CA GLN A 195 -41.80 -8.71 -52.27
C GLN A 195 -40.89 -7.76 -53.06
N GLU A 196 -40.73 -6.53 -52.58
CA GLU A 196 -39.83 -5.52 -53.18
C GLU A 196 -38.80 -5.08 -52.13
N ASP A 197 -37.52 -5.13 -52.50
CA ASP A 197 -36.39 -4.82 -51.62
C ASP A 197 -35.72 -3.51 -52.07
N ILE A 198 -35.50 -2.57 -51.15
CA ILE A 198 -34.96 -1.24 -51.44
C ILE A 198 -33.82 -0.92 -50.49
N THR A 199 -32.69 -0.48 -51.04
CA THR A 199 -31.52 -0.11 -50.25
C THR A 199 -31.25 1.39 -50.40
N ILE A 200 -31.31 2.12 -49.29
CA ILE A 200 -31.07 3.56 -49.24
C ILE A 200 -29.62 3.79 -48.77
N PHE A 201 -28.79 4.40 -49.61
CA PHE A 201 -27.39 4.73 -49.31
C PHE A 201 -27.28 6.12 -48.67
N THR A 202 -26.51 6.25 -47.57
CA THR A 202 -26.47 7.49 -46.76
C THR A 202 -25.36 8.49 -47.13
N GLN A 203 -24.52 8.20 -48.12
CA GLN A 203 -23.29 8.98 -48.34
C GLN A 203 -23.35 10.11 -49.39
N HIS A 204 -24.47 10.35 -50.06
CA HIS A 204 -24.54 11.43 -51.04
C HIS A 204 -25.85 12.23 -50.94
N GLN A 205 -25.85 13.25 -50.07
CA GLN A 205 -26.52 14.57 -50.21
C GLN A 205 -26.70 15.29 -48.87
N LEU A 206 -25.64 15.40 -48.07
CA LEU A 206 -25.54 16.46 -47.05
C LEU A 206 -24.43 17.44 -47.45
N SER A 207 -24.59 18.03 -48.64
CA SER A 207 -23.92 19.26 -49.05
C SER A 207 -24.56 20.47 -48.33
N GLY A 208 -24.63 20.36 -47.01
CA GLY A 208 -25.08 21.36 -46.06
C GLY A 208 -24.18 21.27 -44.83
N ASN A 209 -22.88 21.47 -45.07
CA ASN A 209 -21.87 21.79 -44.08
C ASN A 209 -21.73 20.79 -42.90
N TYR A 210 -21.55 19.48 -43.20
CA TYR A 210 -21.10 18.47 -42.22
C TYR A 210 -19.87 18.94 -41.43
N GLU A 211 -18.96 19.67 -42.08
CA GLU A 211 -17.83 20.32 -41.41
C GLU A 211 -18.28 21.37 -40.39
N GLU A 212 -19.27 22.21 -40.71
CA GLU A 212 -19.82 23.20 -39.77
C GLU A 212 -20.61 22.57 -38.64
N SER A 213 -21.38 21.51 -38.88
CA SER A 213 -22.09 20.78 -37.82
C SER A 213 -21.11 20.06 -36.88
N ASN A 214 -20.10 19.37 -37.42
CA ASN A 214 -19.04 18.78 -36.61
C ASN A 214 -18.23 19.84 -35.86
N LYS A 215 -17.99 20.99 -36.49
CA LYS A 215 -17.33 22.13 -35.86
C LYS A 215 -18.16 22.64 -34.69
N LEU A 216 -19.46 22.89 -34.87
CA LEU A 216 -20.37 23.32 -33.80
C LEU A 216 -20.51 22.28 -32.68
N HIS A 217 -20.55 20.99 -33.02
CA HIS A 217 -20.57 19.90 -32.05
C HIS A 217 -19.30 19.87 -31.21
N ASN A 218 -18.12 19.92 -31.86
CA ASN A 218 -16.83 19.93 -31.19
C ASN A 218 -16.66 21.19 -30.33
N GLU A 219 -17.06 22.36 -30.83
CA GLU A 219 -17.06 23.62 -30.07
C GLU A 219 -17.95 23.53 -28.82
N ALA A 220 -19.15 22.92 -28.93
CA ALA A 220 -20.05 22.71 -27.80
C ALA A 220 -19.48 21.72 -26.77
N LEU A 221 -18.87 20.63 -27.23
CA LEU A 221 -18.24 19.61 -26.39
C LEU A 221 -17.01 20.17 -25.66
N GLU A 222 -16.17 20.94 -26.36
CA GLU A 222 -15.03 21.64 -25.77
C GLU A 222 -15.50 22.63 -24.69
N LYS A 223 -16.51 23.44 -25.00
CA LYS A 223 -17.10 24.38 -24.03
C LYS A 223 -17.66 23.67 -22.79
N TYR A 224 -18.32 22.52 -22.96
CA TYR A 224 -18.79 21.70 -21.85
C TYR A 224 -17.62 21.22 -20.97
N HIS A 225 -16.57 20.69 -21.59
CA HIS A 225 -15.38 20.23 -20.87
C HIS A 225 -14.67 21.37 -20.13
N GLU A 226 -14.59 22.56 -20.73
CA GLU A 226 -13.99 23.73 -20.09
C GLU A 226 -14.78 24.19 -18.86
N GLU A 227 -16.10 24.35 -18.97
CA GLU A 227 -16.94 24.73 -17.82
C GLU A 227 -16.93 23.66 -16.73
N PHE A 228 -16.94 22.37 -17.10
CA PHE A 228 -16.87 21.27 -16.14
C PHE A 228 -15.56 21.31 -15.34
N GLU A 229 -14.43 21.52 -15.99
CA GLU A 229 -13.14 21.64 -15.31
C GLU A 229 -13.03 22.92 -14.49
N LYS A 230 -13.61 24.02 -14.94
CA LYS A 230 -13.64 25.29 -14.20
C LYS A 230 -14.39 25.17 -12.87
N ILE A 231 -15.50 24.44 -12.86
CA ILE A 231 -16.34 24.21 -11.67
C ILE A 231 -15.70 23.17 -10.74
N TYR A 232 -15.44 21.96 -11.25
CA TYR A 232 -15.08 20.82 -10.40
C TYR A 232 -13.57 20.69 -10.17
N LYS A 233 -12.76 21.26 -11.06
CA LYS A 233 -11.29 21.29 -11.00
C LYS A 233 -10.70 19.89 -10.80
N LEU A 234 -11.26 18.89 -11.48
CA LEU A 234 -10.84 17.49 -11.31
C LEU A 234 -9.42 17.28 -11.85
N LYS A 235 -9.03 18.00 -12.90
CA LYS A 235 -7.64 18.09 -13.37
C LYS A 235 -6.69 18.70 -12.33
N GLU A 236 -7.09 19.77 -11.64
CA GLU A 236 -6.29 20.36 -10.53
C GLU A 236 -6.20 19.39 -9.32
N LYS A 237 -7.24 18.57 -9.10
CA LYS A 237 -7.29 17.55 -8.05
C LYS A 237 -6.58 16.24 -8.42
N GLN A 238 -6.01 16.14 -9.62
CA GLN A 238 -5.20 15.01 -10.10
C GLN A 238 -5.95 13.67 -10.12
N LEU A 239 -7.25 13.70 -10.40
CA LEU A 239 -8.01 12.49 -10.63
C LEU A 239 -7.64 11.88 -11.99
N PRO A 240 -7.51 10.54 -12.11
CA PRO A 240 -7.25 9.89 -13.39
C PRO A 240 -8.30 10.24 -14.45
N THR A 241 -7.91 10.25 -15.73
CA THR A 241 -8.80 10.61 -16.85
C THR A 241 -10.08 9.80 -16.85
N PHE A 242 -10.02 8.50 -16.52
CA PHE A 242 -11.22 7.67 -16.35
C PHE A 242 -12.22 8.25 -15.35
N TYR A 243 -11.78 8.76 -14.21
CA TYR A 243 -12.68 9.37 -13.21
C TYR A 243 -13.13 10.77 -13.63
N GLN A 244 -12.32 11.49 -14.41
CA GLN A 244 -12.74 12.76 -15.01
C GLN A 244 -13.87 12.51 -16.02
N GLU A 245 -13.69 11.55 -16.93
CA GLU A 245 -14.70 11.15 -17.91
C GLU A 245 -15.93 10.54 -17.23
N MET A 246 -15.75 9.68 -16.22
CA MET A 246 -16.86 9.15 -15.44
C MET A 246 -17.64 10.28 -14.74
N GLY A 247 -16.95 11.27 -14.17
CA GLY A 247 -17.59 12.44 -13.57
C GLY A 247 -18.33 13.29 -14.59
N ARG A 248 -17.76 13.49 -15.79
CA ARG A 248 -18.38 14.20 -16.91
C ARG A 248 -19.61 13.48 -17.42
N SER A 249 -19.53 12.17 -17.62
CA SER A 249 -20.66 11.36 -18.07
C SER A 249 -21.76 11.30 -17.02
N ALA A 250 -21.42 11.14 -15.73
CA ALA A 250 -22.40 11.15 -14.65
C ALA A 250 -23.14 12.48 -14.55
N LEU A 251 -22.44 13.62 -14.64
CA LEU A 251 -23.09 14.93 -14.67
C LEU A 251 -23.96 15.10 -15.92
N LEU A 252 -23.47 14.69 -17.08
CA LEU A 252 -24.20 14.79 -18.33
C LEU A 252 -25.50 13.98 -18.27
N GLU A 253 -25.47 12.78 -17.68
CA GLU A 253 -26.65 11.94 -17.53
C GLU A 253 -27.70 12.58 -16.62
N VAL A 254 -27.27 13.21 -15.53
CA VAL A 254 -28.15 13.98 -14.65
C VAL A 254 -28.76 15.17 -15.41
N ILE A 255 -27.98 15.94 -16.16
CA ILE A 255 -28.49 17.09 -16.93
C ILE A 255 -29.42 16.64 -18.06
N LYS A 256 -29.14 15.51 -18.73
CA LYS A 256 -30.00 14.93 -19.76
C LYS A 256 -31.35 14.46 -19.22
N SER A 257 -31.44 14.17 -17.92
CA SER A 257 -32.68 13.72 -17.29
C SER A 257 -33.71 14.83 -17.05
N ILE A 258 -33.36 16.10 -17.35
CA ILE A 258 -34.26 17.23 -17.21
C ILE A 258 -35.47 17.03 -18.11
N THR A 259 -36.64 16.95 -17.49
CA THR A 259 -37.92 16.76 -18.18
C THR A 259 -38.90 17.84 -17.75
N TYR A 260 -39.50 18.48 -18.75
CA TYR A 260 -40.57 19.44 -18.59
C TYR A 260 -41.90 18.74 -18.79
N HIS A 261 -42.75 18.76 -17.76
CA HIS A 261 -44.10 18.22 -17.81
C HIS A 261 -45.08 19.38 -17.96
N ASN A 262 -45.78 19.43 -19.10
CA ASN A 262 -46.81 20.42 -19.39
C ASN A 262 -48.15 19.93 -18.79
N THR A 263 -48.88 20.81 -18.09
CA THR A 263 -50.23 20.55 -17.57
C THR A 263 -50.37 19.26 -16.73
N THR A 264 -49.66 19.16 -15.59
CA THR A 264 -49.77 17.97 -14.72
C THR A 264 -50.97 18.01 -13.79
N ASN A 265 -51.77 16.93 -13.73
CA ASN A 265 -52.88 16.82 -12.78
C ASN A 265 -52.37 16.56 -11.35
N LEU A 266 -52.92 17.28 -10.36
CA LEU A 266 -52.68 17.05 -8.94
C LEU A 266 -53.87 16.28 -8.31
N VAL A 267 -53.58 15.21 -7.59
CA VAL A 267 -54.60 14.34 -6.95
C VAL A 267 -54.39 14.32 -5.44
N GLY A 268 -55.38 14.77 -4.68
CA GLY A 268 -55.37 14.71 -3.22
C GLY A 268 -55.98 13.40 -2.67
N HIS A 269 -55.50 12.98 -1.50
CA HIS A 269 -55.87 11.68 -0.91
C HIS A 269 -57.29 11.63 -0.33
N GLU A 270 -57.90 12.79 0.00
CA GLU A 270 -59.22 12.85 0.67
C GLU A 270 -60.36 13.50 -0.16
N ASN A 271 -60.09 14.25 -1.24
CA ASN A 271 -61.10 15.15 -1.86
C ASN A 271 -61.27 15.13 -3.40
N GLY A 272 -60.72 14.14 -4.12
CA GLY A 272 -60.90 14.06 -5.59
C GLY A 272 -59.98 15.00 -6.39
N PHE A 273 -60.03 14.88 -7.73
CA PHE A 273 -59.12 15.57 -8.67
C PHE A 273 -59.14 17.09 -8.51
N PHE A 274 -57.98 17.69 -8.27
CA PHE A 274 -57.78 19.13 -8.43
C PHE A 274 -57.02 19.35 -9.74
N ASN A 275 -57.72 19.77 -10.80
CA ASN A 275 -57.06 20.26 -12.01
C ASN A 275 -56.47 21.64 -11.71
N SER A 276 -55.26 21.68 -11.18
CA SER A 276 -54.40 22.86 -11.34
C SER A 276 -53.39 22.55 -12.44
N GLU A 277 -53.43 23.31 -13.54
CA GLU A 277 -52.38 23.25 -14.55
C GLU A 277 -51.11 23.87 -13.96
N ASN A 278 -50.23 23.01 -13.42
CA ASN A 278 -48.90 23.41 -13.00
C ASN A 278 -47.87 22.80 -13.96
N ASP A 279 -46.94 23.63 -14.41
CA ASP A 279 -45.76 23.18 -15.11
C ASP A 279 -44.75 22.62 -14.11
N LEU A 280 -44.24 21.42 -14.36
CA LEU A 280 -43.28 20.78 -13.48
C LEU A 280 -41.97 20.46 -14.19
N VAL A 281 -40.85 20.85 -13.57
CA VAL A 281 -39.51 20.52 -14.06
C VAL A 281 -38.88 19.49 -13.13
N THR A 282 -38.49 18.35 -13.70
CA THR A 282 -37.96 17.20 -12.95
C THR A 282 -36.63 16.72 -13.50
N TYR A 283 -35.83 16.05 -12.67
CA TYR A 283 -34.59 15.37 -13.05
C TYR A 283 -34.79 13.86 -12.86
N LEU A 284 -35.17 13.14 -13.93
CA LEU A 284 -35.67 11.76 -13.83
C LEU A 284 -34.57 10.72 -13.56
N GLN A 285 -34.66 10.06 -12.39
CA GLN A 285 -34.07 8.74 -12.15
C GLN A 285 -35.15 7.67 -12.40
N ASN A 286 -34.81 6.64 -13.19
CA ASN A 286 -35.68 5.50 -13.55
C ASN A 286 -36.78 5.17 -12.51
N GLY A 287 -38.04 5.49 -12.83
CA GLY A 287 -39.22 4.99 -12.12
C GLY A 287 -39.57 5.63 -10.76
N HIS A 288 -38.83 6.63 -10.25
CA HIS A 288 -39.12 7.29 -8.98
C HIS A 288 -39.31 8.80 -9.16
N ASN A 289 -40.56 9.24 -9.07
CA ASN A 289 -40.99 10.60 -9.46
C ASN A 289 -41.30 11.52 -8.26
N ALA A 290 -40.70 11.25 -7.10
CA ALA A 290 -40.87 12.06 -5.89
C ALA A 290 -39.88 13.23 -5.86
N ILE A 291 -40.18 14.30 -5.10
CA ILE A 291 -39.18 15.35 -4.85
C ILE A 291 -37.97 14.77 -4.10
N ASP A 292 -38.20 13.86 -3.15
CA ASP A 292 -37.16 13.22 -2.35
C ASP A 292 -36.15 12.42 -3.19
N SER A 293 -36.62 11.70 -4.22
CA SER A 293 -35.76 10.93 -5.12
C SER A 293 -34.90 11.82 -6.03
N GLN A 294 -35.24 13.10 -6.18
CA GLN A 294 -34.55 14.03 -7.07
C GLN A 294 -33.49 14.88 -6.37
N ILE A 295 -33.48 14.93 -5.03
CA ILE A 295 -32.65 15.87 -4.27
C ILE A 295 -31.16 15.71 -4.56
N PHE A 296 -30.64 14.48 -4.64
CA PHE A 296 -29.22 14.26 -4.95
C PHE A 296 -28.87 14.59 -6.41
N SER A 297 -29.79 14.36 -7.35
CA SER A 297 -29.65 14.81 -8.74
C SER A 297 -29.58 16.34 -8.82
N LEU A 298 -30.45 17.03 -8.09
CA LEU A 298 -30.44 18.48 -7.98
C LEU A 298 -29.17 19.01 -7.29
N ILE A 299 -28.65 18.32 -6.26
CA ILE A 299 -27.36 18.67 -5.62
C ILE A 299 -26.24 18.58 -6.65
N VAL A 300 -26.18 17.52 -7.45
CA VAL A 300 -25.17 17.34 -8.51
C VAL A 300 -25.31 18.44 -9.58
N ALA A 301 -26.53 18.72 -10.03
CA ALA A 301 -26.81 19.74 -11.03
C ALA A 301 -26.55 21.19 -10.52
N SER A 302 -26.68 21.45 -9.22
CA SER A 302 -26.66 22.80 -8.63
C SER A 302 -25.39 23.61 -8.87
N SER A 303 -24.28 22.94 -9.19
CA SER A 303 -23.03 23.63 -9.49
C SER A 303 -22.82 23.93 -10.98
N PHE A 304 -23.65 23.35 -11.86
CA PHE A 304 -23.49 23.41 -13.31
C PHE A 304 -24.72 23.99 -14.03
N ASP A 305 -25.93 23.48 -13.76
CA ASP A 305 -27.19 23.99 -14.31
C ASP A 305 -27.95 24.81 -13.27
N VAL A 306 -27.51 26.06 -13.09
CA VAL A 306 -28.14 26.95 -12.11
C VAL A 306 -29.62 27.13 -12.42
N LYS A 307 -29.95 27.48 -13.67
CA LYS A 307 -31.29 27.87 -14.09
C LYS A 307 -32.29 26.71 -14.04
N GLY A 308 -31.90 25.52 -14.50
CA GLY A 308 -32.78 24.35 -14.42
C GLY A 308 -33.06 23.94 -12.98
N VAL A 309 -32.09 24.07 -12.07
CA VAL A 309 -32.32 23.84 -10.64
C VAL A 309 -33.22 24.92 -10.03
N GLU A 310 -33.10 26.20 -10.43
CA GLU A 310 -34.05 27.24 -10.01
C GLU A 310 -35.47 26.90 -10.44
N LEU A 311 -35.66 26.54 -11.71
CA LEU A 311 -36.97 26.21 -12.29
C LEU A 311 -37.58 24.96 -11.65
N ALA A 312 -36.78 23.91 -11.45
CA ALA A 312 -37.20 22.71 -10.74
C ALA A 312 -37.68 23.04 -9.33
N LEU A 313 -36.87 23.76 -8.54
CA LEU A 313 -37.22 24.12 -7.17
C LEU A 313 -38.47 25.01 -7.11
N GLU A 314 -38.58 26.03 -7.97
CA GLU A 314 -39.76 26.89 -8.04
C GLU A 314 -41.02 26.09 -8.42
N SER A 315 -40.92 25.20 -9.42
CA SER A 315 -42.04 24.38 -9.88
C SER A 315 -42.57 23.45 -8.78
N TRP A 316 -41.68 22.75 -8.07
CA TRP A 316 -42.05 21.90 -6.94
C TRP A 316 -42.71 22.70 -5.81
N LEU A 317 -42.14 23.85 -5.43
CA LEU A 317 -42.70 24.71 -4.37
C LEU A 317 -44.00 25.44 -4.79
N ASN A 318 -44.36 25.43 -6.07
CA ASN A 318 -45.64 25.94 -6.55
C ASN A 318 -46.77 24.89 -6.45
N THR A 319 -46.44 23.63 -6.18
CA THR A 319 -47.46 22.57 -5.95
C THR A 319 -48.08 22.61 -4.55
N ILE A 320 -47.59 23.49 -3.67
CA ILE A 320 -48.15 23.66 -2.32
C ILE A 320 -49.58 24.20 -2.43
N ASN A 321 -50.54 23.48 -1.85
CA ASN A 321 -51.94 23.87 -1.85
C ASN A 321 -52.38 24.51 -0.51
N GLU A 322 -53.61 25.02 -0.47
CA GLU A 322 -54.20 25.62 0.73
C GLU A 322 -54.41 24.62 1.89
N LEU A 323 -54.40 23.31 1.59
CA LEU A 323 -54.54 22.21 2.55
C LEU A 323 -53.22 21.79 3.20
N GLN A 324 -52.13 22.53 2.97
CA GLN A 324 -50.80 22.22 3.50
C GLN A 324 -50.25 20.89 2.97
N GLU A 325 -50.58 20.57 1.72
CA GLU A 325 -50.09 19.39 1.01
C GLU A 325 -49.08 19.79 -0.08
N LEU A 326 -48.14 18.91 -0.36
CA LEU A 326 -47.13 19.07 -1.41
C LEU A 326 -47.15 17.82 -2.31
N ALA A 327 -46.94 18.01 -3.62
CA ALA A 327 -46.76 16.89 -4.54
C ALA A 327 -45.59 16.01 -4.07
N ASN A 328 -45.86 14.71 -3.91
CA ASN A 328 -44.94 13.78 -3.28
C ASN A 328 -44.55 12.60 -4.17
N TYR A 329 -45.47 12.05 -4.97
CA TYR A 329 -45.16 10.95 -5.90
C TYR A 329 -46.06 10.98 -7.13
N VAL A 330 -45.71 10.24 -8.18
CA VAL A 330 -46.55 10.08 -9.38
C VAL A 330 -47.18 8.71 -9.41
N LYS A 331 -48.47 8.65 -9.73
CA LYS A 331 -49.20 7.42 -9.99
C LYS A 331 -50.30 7.71 -11.02
N ASP A 332 -50.41 6.83 -12.02
CA ASP A 332 -51.39 6.94 -13.11
C ASP A 332 -51.31 8.28 -13.88
N GLU A 333 -50.09 8.70 -14.25
CA GLU A 333 -49.79 9.95 -14.97
C GLU A 333 -50.19 11.26 -14.23
N ALA A 334 -50.55 11.18 -12.94
CA ALA A 334 -50.86 12.32 -12.09
C ALA A 334 -49.94 12.39 -10.85
N TYR A 335 -49.69 13.59 -10.35
CA TYR A 335 -48.91 13.82 -9.12
C TYR A 335 -49.85 13.80 -7.92
N HIS A 336 -49.55 12.95 -6.94
CA HIS A 336 -50.32 12.85 -5.71
C HIS A 336 -49.74 13.77 -4.66
N VAL A 337 -50.61 14.51 -3.97
CA VAL A 337 -50.23 15.42 -2.88
C VAL A 337 -50.46 14.75 -1.52
N ASP A 338 -49.48 14.90 -0.63
CA ASP A 338 -49.51 14.41 0.75
C ASP A 338 -49.25 15.59 1.71
N LYS A 339 -49.63 15.45 2.99
CA LYS A 339 -49.28 16.43 4.04
C LYS A 339 -47.77 16.69 4.05
N ILE A 340 -47.39 17.96 4.19
CA ILE A 340 -45.98 18.36 4.16
C ILE A 340 -45.18 17.69 5.31
N GLN A 341 -44.26 16.80 4.93
CA GLN A 341 -43.17 16.27 5.76
C GLN A 341 -41.90 16.10 4.91
N GLN A 342 -41.18 17.20 4.67
CA GLN A 342 -40.11 17.25 3.65
C GLN A 342 -38.75 17.68 4.22
N PRO A 343 -38.18 16.94 5.19
CA PRO A 343 -36.92 17.34 5.81
C PRO A 343 -35.70 17.13 4.89
N LEU A 344 -35.77 16.22 3.91
CA LEU A 344 -34.67 15.95 2.98
C LEU A 344 -34.43 17.13 2.02
N LEU A 345 -35.48 17.87 1.66
CA LEU A 345 -35.40 19.08 0.81
C LEU A 345 -34.30 20.03 1.31
N PHE A 346 -34.12 20.10 2.62
CA PHE A 346 -33.14 20.97 3.24
C PHE A 346 -31.69 20.52 3.06
N GLN A 347 -31.42 19.27 2.63
CA GLN A 347 -30.08 18.89 2.15
C GLN A 347 -29.69 19.66 0.89
N LEU A 348 -30.63 19.81 -0.06
CA LEU A 348 -30.42 20.66 -1.24
C LEU A 348 -30.24 22.11 -0.79
N ILE A 349 -31.17 22.65 0.01
CA ILE A 349 -31.11 24.05 0.47
C ILE A 349 -29.79 24.36 1.18
N LYS A 350 -29.27 23.45 2.01
CA LYS A 350 -27.98 23.59 2.70
C LYS A 350 -26.79 23.71 1.75
N VAL A 351 -26.84 23.06 0.60
CA VAL A 351 -25.85 23.22 -0.47
C VAL A 351 -26.06 24.56 -1.18
N LEU A 352 -27.30 24.91 -1.52
CA LEU A 352 -27.64 26.14 -2.23
C LEU A 352 -27.30 27.41 -1.43
N VAL A 353 -27.53 27.42 -0.11
CA VAL A 353 -27.21 28.56 0.79
C VAL A 353 -25.72 28.92 0.73
N LYS A 354 -24.85 27.94 0.51
CA LYS A 354 -23.39 28.16 0.39
C LYS A 354 -22.97 28.65 -0.99
N ASN A 355 -23.85 28.55 -1.99
CA ASN A 355 -23.57 28.96 -3.36
C ASN A 355 -24.17 30.35 -3.63
N PRO A 356 -23.35 31.38 -3.87
CA PRO A 356 -23.83 32.76 -4.03
C PRO A 356 -24.78 32.95 -5.23
N ALA A 357 -24.74 32.06 -6.23
CA ALA A 357 -25.63 32.13 -7.40
C ALA A 357 -27.12 32.05 -7.01
N TYR A 358 -27.45 31.32 -5.95
CA TYR A 358 -28.84 31.10 -5.52
C TYR A 358 -29.33 32.10 -4.47
N LYS A 359 -28.51 33.08 -4.07
CA LYS A 359 -28.85 34.01 -2.99
C LYS A 359 -30.20 34.71 -3.22
N ASN A 360 -30.42 35.24 -4.42
CA ASN A 360 -31.66 35.97 -4.74
C ASN A 360 -32.88 35.04 -4.77
N LEU A 361 -32.72 33.84 -5.34
CA LEU A 361 -33.77 32.83 -5.36
C LEU A 361 -34.17 32.41 -3.94
N LEU A 362 -33.19 32.13 -3.07
CA LEU A 362 -33.46 31.69 -1.70
C LEU A 362 -34.14 32.78 -0.87
N ILE A 363 -33.80 34.05 -1.07
CA ILE A 363 -34.52 35.18 -0.43
C ILE A 363 -35.96 35.25 -0.94
N LYS A 364 -36.20 35.06 -2.24
CA LYS A 364 -37.54 35.02 -2.83
C LYS A 364 -38.38 33.86 -2.30
N LEU A 365 -37.77 32.68 -2.17
CA LEU A 365 -38.44 31.46 -1.73
C LEU A 365 -38.53 31.30 -0.20
N TYR A 366 -37.85 32.17 0.57
CA TYR A 366 -37.81 32.11 2.03
C TYR A 366 -39.18 31.86 2.68
N PRO A 367 -40.26 32.61 2.35
CA PRO A 367 -41.56 32.40 3.00
C PRO A 367 -42.15 31.00 2.77
N LYS A 368 -41.95 30.42 1.58
CA LYS A 368 -42.41 29.07 1.26
C LYS A 368 -41.59 28.01 1.99
N LEU A 369 -40.27 28.20 2.06
CA LEU A 369 -39.36 27.28 2.75
C LEU A 369 -39.58 27.32 4.26
N GLU A 370 -39.82 28.50 4.83
CA GLU A 370 -40.21 28.70 6.22
C GLU A 370 -41.52 27.97 6.53
N PHE A 371 -42.54 28.14 5.69
CA PHE A 371 -43.80 27.41 5.81
C PHE A 371 -43.61 25.89 5.78
N ILE A 372 -42.82 25.37 4.83
CA ILE A 372 -42.52 23.91 4.77
C ILE A 372 -41.80 23.43 6.02
N ALA A 373 -40.81 24.18 6.51
CA ALA A 373 -40.05 23.80 7.69
C ALA A 373 -40.94 23.75 8.95
N GLU A 374 -41.83 24.73 9.11
CA GLU A 374 -42.77 24.77 10.22
C GLU A 374 -43.79 23.63 10.17
N GLU A 375 -44.40 23.39 9.01
CA GLU A 375 -45.38 22.29 8.86
C GLU A 375 -44.71 20.92 9.01
N THR A 376 -43.51 20.75 8.46
CA THR A 376 -42.72 19.52 8.65
C THR A 376 -42.41 19.29 10.13
N TYR A 377 -42.05 20.32 10.89
CA TYR A 377 -41.80 20.21 12.33
C TYR A 377 -43.08 19.88 13.12
N LYS A 378 -44.20 20.57 12.82
CA LYS A 378 -45.51 20.35 13.47
C LYS A 378 -46.04 18.94 13.24
N HIS A 379 -45.91 18.44 12.01
CA HIS A 379 -46.33 17.08 11.65
C HIS A 379 -45.41 16.00 12.21
N SER A 380 -44.21 16.34 12.69
CA SER A 380 -43.21 15.38 13.19
C SER A 380 -43.04 15.38 14.72
N THR A 381 -44.03 15.86 15.49
CA THR A 381 -43.98 16.05 16.96
C THR A 381 -43.63 14.82 17.81
N HIS A 382 -43.62 13.62 17.21
CA HIS A 382 -43.20 12.38 17.84
C HIS A 382 -42.24 11.53 16.98
N PHE A 383 -41.60 12.14 15.98
CA PHE A 383 -40.67 11.49 15.06
C PHE A 383 -41.28 10.29 14.32
N TYR A 384 -42.55 10.39 13.96
CA TYR A 384 -43.22 9.43 13.09
C TYR A 384 -43.19 9.92 11.64
N TRP A 385 -42.87 9.01 10.72
CA TRP A 385 -43.08 9.24 9.29
C TRP A 385 -44.58 9.20 8.97
N ILE A 386 -45.04 10.14 8.15
CA ILE A 386 -46.42 10.30 7.69
C ILE A 386 -46.45 10.06 6.17
N GLY A 387 -47.48 9.39 5.67
CA GLY A 387 -47.66 9.19 4.23
C GLY A 387 -46.60 8.27 3.60
N THR A 388 -46.19 8.59 2.37
CA THR A 388 -45.21 7.82 1.60
C THR A 388 -43.78 8.37 1.70
N SER A 389 -43.57 9.50 2.39
CA SER A 389 -42.24 10.09 2.61
C SER A 389 -41.41 9.17 3.51
N SER A 390 -40.52 8.43 2.89
CA SER A 390 -39.47 7.62 3.53
C SER A 390 -38.34 7.50 2.51
N ASP A 391 -37.22 6.89 2.90
CA ASP A 391 -36.24 6.32 1.95
C ASP A 391 -35.00 7.16 1.56
N ILE A 392 -34.35 7.86 2.49
CA ILE A 392 -33.03 8.48 2.23
C ILE A 392 -31.89 7.43 2.25
N PHE A 393 -32.04 6.39 3.08
CA PHE A 393 -31.07 5.31 3.23
C PHE A 393 -31.58 3.95 2.72
N GLY A 394 -32.67 3.88 1.93
CA GLY A 394 -33.16 2.60 1.40
C GLY A 394 -33.82 1.67 2.44
N LEU A 395 -34.25 2.22 3.58
CA LEU A 395 -34.67 1.43 4.73
C LEU A 395 -36.18 1.23 4.69
N LYS A 396 -36.59 0.11 4.09
CA LYS A 396 -37.93 -0.45 4.29
C LYS A 396 -38.30 -0.33 5.77
N SER A 397 -39.38 0.40 6.06
CA SER A 397 -40.08 0.30 7.34
C SER A 397 -40.45 -1.18 7.54
N LYS A 398 -39.68 -1.89 8.37
CA LYS A 398 -40.08 -3.19 8.91
C LYS A 398 -40.79 -3.04 10.25
N THR A 399 -41.10 -1.81 10.63
CA THR A 399 -41.74 -1.49 11.89
C THR A 399 -42.95 -0.62 11.56
N GLY A 400 -44.14 -1.13 11.85
CA GLY A 400 -45.40 -0.48 11.50
C GLY A 400 -45.49 0.96 12.00
N THR A 401 -46.53 1.65 11.55
CA THR A 401 -46.93 3.08 11.69
C THR A 401 -46.89 3.73 13.09
N LYS A 402 -46.14 3.20 14.06
CA LYS A 402 -46.09 3.63 15.48
C LYS A 402 -44.69 3.58 16.12
N SER A 403 -43.59 3.52 15.37
CA SER A 403 -42.20 3.61 15.89
C SER A 403 -41.58 4.99 15.69
N GLN A 404 -40.99 5.59 16.73
CA GLN A 404 -40.30 6.88 16.63
C GLN A 404 -38.93 6.65 15.99
N SER A 405 -38.62 7.40 14.94
CA SER A 405 -37.44 7.22 14.10
C SER A 405 -36.29 8.14 14.52
N LEU A 406 -35.11 7.55 14.79
CA LEU A 406 -33.87 8.29 14.98
C LEU A 406 -33.50 9.11 13.74
N GLU A 407 -33.69 8.52 12.56
CA GLU A 407 -33.37 9.15 11.27
C GLU A 407 -34.15 10.46 11.10
N LEU A 408 -35.46 10.43 11.32
CA LEU A 408 -36.31 11.62 11.24
C LEU A 408 -35.88 12.69 12.26
N ASN A 409 -35.56 12.32 13.49
CA ASN A 409 -35.03 13.26 14.48
C ASN A 409 -33.75 13.97 13.98
N CYS A 410 -32.80 13.22 13.40
CA CYS A 410 -31.55 13.79 12.89
C CYS A 410 -31.77 14.69 11.66
N LEU A 411 -32.69 14.33 10.78
CA LEU A 411 -33.03 15.13 9.59
C LEU A 411 -33.73 16.44 9.97
N LEU A 412 -34.61 16.41 10.97
CA LEU A 412 -35.24 17.63 11.51
C LEU A 412 -34.19 18.55 12.13
N GLU A 413 -33.18 18.01 12.81
CA GLU A 413 -32.11 18.83 13.38
C GLU A 413 -31.30 19.49 12.27
N ASP A 414 -30.93 18.73 11.25
CA ASP A 414 -30.19 19.25 10.11
C ASP A 414 -31.00 20.30 9.31
N MET A 415 -32.31 20.09 9.17
CA MET A 415 -33.25 21.05 8.57
C MET A 415 -33.29 22.34 9.38
N MET A 416 -33.41 22.27 10.71
CA MET A 416 -33.45 23.45 11.56
C MET A 416 -32.11 24.19 11.60
N GLU A 417 -30.98 23.48 11.59
CA GLU A 417 -29.65 24.10 11.39
C GLU A 417 -29.58 24.84 10.05
N THR A 418 -30.14 24.25 8.99
CA THR A 418 -30.20 24.87 7.66
C THR A 418 -31.12 26.10 7.64
N MET A 419 -32.23 26.08 8.38
CA MET A 419 -33.12 27.24 8.53
C MET A 419 -32.44 28.40 9.26
N VAL A 420 -31.58 28.14 10.24
CA VAL A 420 -30.76 29.18 10.87
C VAL A 420 -29.86 29.87 9.83
N ASP A 421 -29.18 29.10 8.98
CA ASP A 421 -28.33 29.65 7.93
C ASP A 421 -29.13 30.41 6.86
N LEU A 422 -30.31 29.90 6.50
CA LEU A 422 -31.21 30.54 5.53
C LEU A 422 -31.81 31.85 6.06
N ALA A 423 -32.25 31.88 7.32
CA ALA A 423 -32.76 33.09 7.97
C ALA A 423 -31.69 34.17 8.10
N LYS A 424 -30.44 33.78 8.41
CA LYS A 424 -29.28 34.70 8.38
C LYS A 424 -29.07 35.30 6.99
N LEU A 425 -29.15 34.47 5.94
CA LEU A 425 -29.02 34.93 4.55
C LEU A 425 -30.15 35.90 4.15
N ALA A 426 -31.37 35.67 4.64
CA ALA A 426 -32.54 36.49 4.38
C ALA A 426 -32.68 37.72 5.31
N GLY A 427 -31.82 37.88 6.32
CA GLY A 427 -31.89 38.96 7.30
C GLY A 427 -33.10 38.88 8.25
N ARG A 428 -33.55 37.66 8.58
CA ARG A 428 -34.68 37.38 9.48
C ARG A 428 -34.19 36.88 10.85
N SER A 429 -35.04 36.93 11.87
CA SER A 429 -34.74 36.32 13.17
C SER A 429 -34.69 34.81 13.05
N PHE A 430 -33.76 34.18 13.76
CA PHE A 430 -33.54 32.73 13.76
C PHE A 430 -33.66 32.10 15.17
N ASP A 431 -34.10 32.87 16.17
CA ASP A 431 -34.16 32.44 17.58
C ASP A 431 -35.08 31.23 17.79
N LEU A 432 -36.15 31.14 16.99
CA LEU A 432 -37.10 30.02 17.01
C LEU A 432 -36.40 28.72 16.59
N TYR A 433 -35.64 28.76 15.50
CA TYR A 433 -34.96 27.59 14.94
C TYR A 433 -33.82 27.11 15.83
N GLU A 434 -33.06 28.01 16.45
CA GLU A 434 -32.03 27.62 17.43
C GLU A 434 -32.63 26.89 18.63
N LYS A 435 -33.79 27.36 19.15
CA LYS A 435 -34.52 26.66 20.22
C LYS A 435 -35.01 25.28 19.77
N GLN A 436 -35.46 25.15 18.53
CA GLN A 436 -35.90 23.87 17.96
C GLN A 436 -34.72 22.90 17.78
N VAL A 437 -33.54 23.38 17.36
CA VAL A 437 -32.30 22.58 17.32
C VAL A 437 -31.93 22.06 18.72
N GLU A 438 -31.96 22.94 19.74
CA GLU A 438 -31.68 22.52 21.13
C GLU A 438 -32.67 21.48 21.64
N HIS A 439 -33.96 21.65 21.32
CA HIS A 439 -34.99 20.67 21.65
C HIS A 439 -34.71 19.31 21.00
N LEU A 440 -34.39 19.29 19.71
CA LEU A 440 -34.09 18.05 18.96
C LEU A 440 -32.85 17.33 19.50
N ARG A 441 -31.81 18.08 19.87
CA ARG A 441 -30.59 17.51 20.49
C ARG A 441 -30.87 16.87 21.84
N LYS A 442 -31.72 17.47 22.66
CA LYS A 442 -32.16 16.91 23.95
C LYS A 442 -32.97 15.63 23.73
N GLU A 443 -33.92 15.66 22.80
CA GLU A 443 -34.73 14.50 22.46
C GLU A 443 -33.87 13.37 21.86
N ARG A 444 -32.80 13.66 21.11
CA ARG A 444 -31.93 12.63 20.50
C ARG A 444 -31.28 11.71 21.55
N ALA A 445 -31.04 12.20 22.76
CA ALA A 445 -30.42 11.41 23.83
C ALA A 445 -31.21 10.14 24.20
N GLN A 446 -32.53 10.13 24.00
CA GLN A 446 -33.38 8.96 24.29
C GLN A 446 -33.15 7.78 23.32
N PHE A 447 -32.54 8.04 22.16
CA PHE A 447 -32.25 7.03 21.15
C PHE A 447 -30.88 6.37 21.36
N TRP A 448 -30.10 6.78 22.37
CA TRP A 448 -28.79 6.20 22.68
C TRP A 448 -28.89 5.03 23.66
N ASN A 449 -28.35 3.87 23.28
CA ASN A 449 -28.19 2.73 24.17
C ASN A 449 -26.77 2.73 24.77
N SER A 450 -26.64 3.09 26.05
CA SER A 450 -25.35 3.14 26.75
C SER A 450 -24.68 1.76 26.94
N GLU A 451 -25.46 0.68 27.06
CA GLU A 451 -24.92 -0.67 27.26
C GLU A 451 -24.32 -1.23 25.97
N LYS A 452 -25.00 -1.01 24.84
CA LYS A 452 -24.55 -1.49 23.52
C LYS A 452 -23.71 -0.47 22.76
N SER A 453 -23.64 0.76 23.26
CA SER A 453 -22.91 1.87 22.62
C SER A 453 -23.34 2.10 21.16
N GLU A 454 -24.64 2.00 20.91
CA GLU A 454 -25.26 2.16 19.59
C GLU A 454 -26.56 2.97 19.68
N PHE A 455 -26.95 3.62 18.58
CA PHE A 455 -28.27 4.25 18.49
C PHE A 455 -29.35 3.24 18.06
N GLY A 456 -30.54 3.38 18.63
CA GLY A 456 -31.73 2.55 18.35
C GLY A 456 -32.96 3.40 18.03
N ASP A 457 -33.98 2.81 17.42
CA ASP A 457 -35.31 3.44 17.28
C ASP A 457 -36.18 3.14 18.51
N LEU A 458 -37.25 3.93 18.72
CA LEU A 458 -38.15 3.71 19.86
C LEU A 458 -39.49 3.09 19.44
N GLN A 459 -39.82 1.95 20.05
CA GLN A 459 -41.15 1.34 19.96
C GLN A 459 -41.77 1.25 21.35
N GLN A 460 -42.92 1.91 21.56
CA GLN A 460 -43.58 1.97 22.88
C GLN A 460 -42.62 2.37 24.02
N LYS A 461 -41.74 3.35 23.77
CA LYS A 461 -40.68 3.81 24.69
C LYS A 461 -39.59 2.78 25.05
N LYS A 462 -39.47 1.68 24.30
CA LYS A 462 -38.33 0.76 24.40
C LYS A 462 -37.41 0.92 23.20
N LEU A 463 -36.10 0.93 23.47
CA LEU A 463 -35.04 0.92 22.47
C LEU A 463 -35.04 -0.40 21.70
N VAL A 464 -35.22 -0.30 20.39
CA VAL A 464 -35.11 -1.40 19.42
C VAL A 464 -33.95 -1.08 18.49
N LYS A 465 -33.31 -2.12 17.92
CA LYS A 465 -32.23 -1.94 16.94
C LYS A 465 -32.71 -1.03 15.80
N SER A 466 -32.02 0.09 15.58
CA SER A 466 -32.41 1.04 14.55
C SER A 466 -32.17 0.45 13.16
N THR A 467 -32.97 0.89 12.20
CA THR A 467 -32.69 0.72 10.78
C THR A 467 -31.50 1.57 10.32
N SER A 468 -31.20 2.68 11.02
CA SER A 468 -30.20 3.68 10.62
C SER A 468 -29.29 4.11 11.80
N PRO A 469 -28.58 3.20 12.50
CA PRO A 469 -27.85 3.52 13.73
C PRO A 469 -26.73 4.57 13.55
N PHE A 470 -26.29 4.80 12.30
CA PHE A 470 -25.27 5.78 11.94
C PHE A 470 -25.83 7.11 11.43
N ALA A 471 -27.15 7.32 11.39
CA ALA A 471 -27.76 8.57 10.91
C ALA A 471 -27.17 9.84 11.55
N PRO A 472 -26.89 9.90 12.88
CA PRO A 472 -26.25 11.07 13.49
C PRO A 472 -24.84 11.36 12.94
N LEU A 473 -24.08 10.31 12.62
CA LEU A 473 -22.75 10.43 12.02
C LEU A 473 -22.86 10.82 10.55
N ILE A 474 -23.77 10.22 9.78
CA ILE A 474 -23.95 10.49 8.34
C ILE A 474 -24.36 11.94 8.11
N LEU A 475 -25.31 12.46 8.90
CA LEU A 475 -25.78 13.85 8.77
C LEU A 475 -24.85 14.87 9.43
N GLY A 476 -23.93 14.41 10.29
CA GLY A 476 -22.93 15.27 10.91
C GLY A 476 -23.50 16.18 12.01
N VAL A 477 -24.49 15.69 12.75
CA VAL A 477 -25.24 16.42 13.80
C VAL A 477 -24.69 16.20 15.23
N LEU A 478 -23.64 15.38 15.36
CA LEU A 478 -22.97 15.14 16.65
C LEU A 478 -22.00 16.28 16.99
N GLU A 479 -21.81 16.51 18.27
CA GLU A 479 -20.76 17.42 18.73
C GLU A 479 -19.37 16.82 18.48
N ALA A 480 -18.41 17.67 18.09
CA ALA A 480 -17.07 17.22 17.69
C ALA A 480 -16.31 16.49 18.83
N ASP A 481 -16.66 16.81 20.07
CA ASP A 481 -16.04 16.31 21.30
C ASP A 481 -16.84 15.17 21.95
N SER A 482 -17.97 14.76 21.36
CA SER A 482 -18.85 13.76 21.97
C SER A 482 -18.23 12.36 21.99
N THR A 483 -18.57 11.61 23.04
CA THR A 483 -18.17 10.21 23.20
C THR A 483 -18.83 9.30 22.18
N GLU A 484 -20.06 9.64 21.79
CA GLU A 484 -20.91 8.98 20.82
C GLU A 484 -20.28 9.04 19.42
N LEU A 485 -19.73 10.20 19.04
CA LEU A 485 -19.01 10.37 17.76
C LEU A 485 -17.77 9.46 17.70
N ALA A 486 -16.99 9.42 18.77
CA ALA A 486 -15.80 8.58 18.83
C ALA A 486 -16.13 7.09 18.73
N THR A 487 -17.21 6.66 19.39
CA THR A 487 -17.69 5.28 19.34
C THR A 487 -18.18 4.91 17.95
N LEU A 488 -19.03 5.74 17.32
CA LEU A 488 -19.59 5.46 16.00
C LEU A 488 -18.53 5.41 14.89
N ILE A 489 -17.52 6.30 14.93
CA ILE A 489 -16.39 6.26 13.99
C ILE A 489 -15.58 4.95 14.15
N ASN A 490 -15.51 4.40 15.36
CA ASN A 490 -14.80 3.15 15.61
C ASN A 490 -15.61 1.90 15.28
N SER A 491 -16.93 1.94 15.44
CA SER A 491 -17.81 0.79 15.24
C SER A 491 -18.31 0.63 13.80
N ILE A 492 -18.33 1.70 12.98
CA ILE A 492 -18.92 1.67 11.63
C ILE A 492 -18.34 0.58 10.72
N GLU A 493 -17.03 0.37 10.71
CA GLU A 493 -16.37 -0.64 9.85
C GLU A 493 -16.68 -2.09 10.25
N ASN A 494 -17.02 -2.31 11.52
CA ASN A 494 -17.38 -3.63 12.05
C ASN A 494 -18.89 -3.87 12.04
N SER A 495 -19.66 -2.88 11.56
CA SER A 495 -21.11 -2.97 11.53
C SER A 495 -21.60 -3.77 10.32
N GLU A 496 -22.76 -4.38 10.47
CA GLU A 496 -23.46 -5.05 9.37
C GLU A 496 -23.93 -4.07 8.28
N PHE A 497 -23.87 -2.76 8.52
CA PHE A 497 -24.33 -1.71 7.60
C PHE A 497 -23.18 -1.12 6.76
N TYR A 498 -21.96 -1.64 6.88
CA TYR A 498 -20.79 -1.15 6.16
C TYR A 498 -20.11 -2.26 5.36
N THR A 499 -19.89 -2.01 4.07
CA THR A 499 -19.14 -2.89 3.17
C THR A 499 -17.91 -2.19 2.62
N LYS A 500 -17.10 -2.91 1.83
CA LYS A 500 -15.99 -2.30 1.08
C LYS A 500 -16.43 -1.22 0.08
N MET A 501 -17.71 -1.20 -0.29
CA MET A 501 -18.30 -0.24 -1.22
C MET A 501 -18.97 0.95 -0.49
N GLY A 502 -18.93 0.98 0.84
CA GLY A 502 -19.54 2.02 1.66
C GLY A 502 -20.70 1.53 2.53
N ILE A 503 -21.47 2.48 3.07
CA ILE A 503 -22.70 2.19 3.82
C ILE A 503 -23.74 1.56 2.89
N GLN A 504 -24.31 0.43 3.32
CA GLN A 504 -25.38 -0.27 2.61
C GLN A 504 -26.74 -0.03 3.24
N GLU A 505 -27.78 -0.06 2.41
CA GLU A 505 -29.17 0.21 2.81
C GLU A 505 -29.77 -0.93 3.65
N SER A 506 -29.29 -2.16 3.47
CA SER A 506 -29.66 -3.31 4.31
C SER A 506 -28.60 -4.39 4.17
N SER A 507 -28.67 -5.45 4.99
CA SER A 507 -27.82 -6.64 4.82
C SER A 507 -27.99 -7.36 3.48
N THR A 508 -28.99 -6.98 2.67
CA THR A 508 -29.40 -7.63 1.43
C THR A 508 -29.45 -6.68 0.21
N SER A 509 -29.09 -5.40 0.35
CA SER A 509 -29.15 -4.40 -0.73
C SER A 509 -27.79 -3.72 -0.96
N GLY A 510 -27.64 -3.05 -2.11
CA GLY A 510 -26.41 -2.39 -2.54
C GLY A 510 -26.01 -1.17 -1.68
N SER A 511 -24.83 -0.63 -1.96
CA SER A 511 -24.31 0.59 -1.31
C SER A 511 -25.08 1.84 -1.79
N SER A 512 -25.55 2.66 -0.86
CA SER A 512 -26.27 3.91 -1.18
C SER A 512 -25.30 5.04 -1.47
N ILE A 513 -25.32 5.60 -2.69
CA ILE A 513 -24.49 6.75 -3.04
C ILE A 513 -24.84 7.96 -2.17
N ALA A 514 -26.13 8.19 -1.92
CA ALA A 514 -26.63 9.28 -1.09
C ALA A 514 -26.06 9.23 0.33
N ALA A 515 -26.15 8.07 0.99
CA ALA A 515 -25.63 7.87 2.34
C ALA A 515 -24.12 8.10 2.43
N ASN A 516 -23.37 7.56 1.46
CA ASN A 516 -21.92 7.70 1.42
C ASN A 516 -21.48 9.14 1.10
N TYR A 517 -22.21 9.86 0.25
CA TYR A 517 -21.96 11.28 -0.01
C TYR A 517 -22.09 12.11 1.27
N LEU A 518 -23.20 11.95 2.00
CA LEU A 518 -23.43 12.65 3.26
C LEU A 518 -22.39 12.30 4.32
N LEU A 519 -22.04 11.01 4.46
CA LEU A 519 -20.99 10.55 5.36
C LEU A 519 -19.62 11.18 5.05
N LEU A 520 -19.23 11.23 3.77
CA LEU A 520 -17.97 11.86 3.38
C LEU A 520 -17.97 13.35 3.73
N GLY A 521 -19.10 14.02 3.50
CA GLY A 521 -19.30 15.41 3.90
C GLY A 521 -19.20 15.62 5.42
N SER A 522 -19.78 14.73 6.23
CA SER A 522 -19.73 14.82 7.69
C SER A 522 -18.32 14.53 8.23
N LEU A 523 -17.62 13.52 7.70
CA LEU A 523 -16.23 13.25 8.04
C LEU A 523 -15.31 14.41 7.66
N GLN A 524 -15.57 15.09 6.54
CA GLN A 524 -14.87 16.31 6.16
C GLN A 524 -15.20 17.48 7.11
N LYS A 525 -16.47 17.64 7.54
CA LYS A 525 -16.90 18.62 8.55
C LYS A 525 -16.14 18.41 9.87
N TYR A 526 -16.03 17.17 10.35
CA TYR A 526 -15.33 16.84 11.59
C TYR A 526 -13.81 16.92 11.48
N SER A 527 -13.23 16.67 10.30
CA SER A 527 -11.79 16.81 10.09
C SER A 527 -11.30 18.26 10.05
N ASN A 528 -12.18 19.21 9.72
CA ASN A 528 -11.87 20.63 9.69
C ASN A 528 -12.14 21.36 11.01
N LYS A 529 -12.88 20.76 11.95
CA LYS A 529 -13.14 21.33 13.29
C LYS A 529 -12.05 20.89 14.28
N SER A 530 -11.57 21.82 15.12
CA SER A 530 -10.61 21.54 16.19
C SER A 530 -11.29 20.78 17.34
N GLY A 531 -10.98 19.49 17.47
CA GLY A 531 -11.47 18.60 18.54
C GLY A 531 -10.60 17.32 18.66
N PRO A 532 -10.76 16.51 19.72
CA PRO A 532 -9.92 15.33 19.99
C PRO A 532 -10.03 14.24 18.90
N ASN A 533 -11.09 14.31 18.07
CA ASN A 533 -11.37 13.37 16.99
C ASN A 533 -10.84 13.82 15.61
N GLN A 534 -10.44 15.08 15.44
CA GLN A 534 -9.75 15.59 14.24
C GLN A 534 -8.47 14.79 13.97
N HIS A 535 -7.74 14.51 15.05
CA HIS A 535 -6.50 13.75 14.97
C HIS A 535 -6.76 12.31 14.51
N LYS A 536 -7.88 11.69 14.91
CA LYS A 536 -8.20 10.28 14.60
C LYS A 536 -8.51 10.06 13.11
N ALA A 537 -9.22 10.99 12.46
CA ALA A 537 -9.49 10.93 11.02
C ALA A 537 -8.22 11.10 10.17
N HIS A 538 -7.31 12.00 10.57
CA HIS A 538 -6.01 12.18 9.92
C HIS A 538 -5.04 11.01 10.22
N MET A 539 -5.08 10.47 11.45
CA MET A 539 -4.27 9.30 11.86
C MET A 539 -4.58 8.06 11.03
N ARG A 540 -5.84 7.83 10.61
CA ARG A 540 -6.17 6.69 9.75
C ARG A 540 -5.47 6.73 8.38
N LEU A 541 -4.96 7.88 7.93
CA LEU A 541 -4.15 8.01 6.71
C LEU A 541 -2.63 7.89 6.96
N THR A 542 -2.14 8.23 8.16
CA THR A 542 -0.70 8.50 8.43
C THR A 542 -0.05 7.58 9.49
N GLU A 543 -0.69 6.49 9.91
CA GLU A 543 -0.11 5.59 10.93
C GLU A 543 1.17 4.87 10.44
N LEU A 544 1.31 4.53 9.15
CA LEU A 544 2.47 3.72 8.69
C LEU A 544 3.81 4.49 8.76
N LYS A 545 3.83 5.76 8.35
CA LYS A 545 4.98 6.67 8.47
C LYS A 545 5.50 6.69 9.91
N LYS A 546 4.58 6.79 10.86
CA LYS A 546 4.88 6.74 12.29
C LYS A 546 5.49 5.40 12.71
N HIS A 547 4.99 4.26 12.23
CA HIS A 547 5.58 2.95 12.58
C HIS A 547 7.01 2.78 12.05
N VAL A 548 7.30 3.26 10.82
CA VAL A 548 8.67 3.24 10.28
C VAL A 548 9.60 4.14 11.10
N ILE A 549 9.18 5.38 11.39
CA ILE A 549 9.94 6.35 12.19
C ILE A 549 10.20 5.83 13.61
N VAL A 550 9.17 5.33 14.29
CA VAL A 550 9.27 4.80 15.65
C VAL A 550 10.09 3.50 15.68
N GLY A 551 9.91 2.62 14.69
CA GLY A 551 10.69 1.40 14.54
C GLY A 551 12.18 1.68 14.37
N GLN A 552 12.53 2.66 13.53
CA GLN A 552 13.92 3.09 13.34
C GLN A 552 14.52 3.64 14.64
N ALA A 553 13.77 4.47 15.37
CA ALA A 553 14.20 5.01 16.65
C ALA A 553 14.44 3.91 17.71
N PHE A 554 13.66 2.83 17.69
CA PHE A 554 13.87 1.68 18.58
C PHE A 554 15.18 0.93 18.30
N LEU A 555 15.54 0.77 17.03
CA LEU A 555 16.81 0.15 16.63
C LEU A 555 18.01 1.03 16.98
N LEU A 556 17.89 2.34 16.80
CA LEU A 556 18.89 3.32 17.24
C LEU A 556 19.07 3.26 18.77
N LEU A 557 17.98 3.20 19.53
CA LEU A 557 18.02 3.04 20.98
C LEU A 557 18.80 1.78 21.39
N ALA A 558 18.58 0.66 20.70
CA ALA A 558 19.31 -0.59 20.95
C ALA A 558 20.82 -0.43 20.69
N SER A 559 21.20 0.16 19.56
CA SER A 559 22.60 0.36 19.17
C SER A 559 23.33 1.34 20.09
N PHE A 560 22.71 2.47 20.45
CA PHE A 560 23.29 3.43 21.38
C PHE A 560 23.40 2.87 22.80
N SER A 561 22.42 2.09 23.27
CA SER A 561 22.48 1.43 24.59
C SER A 561 23.59 0.38 24.65
N SER A 562 23.70 -0.46 23.61
CA SER A 562 24.77 -1.44 23.43
C SER A 562 26.15 -0.79 23.46
N THR A 563 26.29 0.33 22.74
CA THR A 563 27.54 1.10 22.69
C THR A 563 27.84 1.73 24.04
N TYR A 564 26.87 2.42 24.64
CA TYR A 564 27.04 3.17 25.89
C TYR A 564 27.62 2.30 27.00
N TRP A 565 27.21 1.03 27.11
CA TRP A 565 27.74 0.09 28.10
C TRP A 565 29.20 -0.30 27.83
N GLN A 566 29.59 -0.46 26.56
CA GLN A 566 30.91 -0.97 26.18
C GLN A 566 31.99 0.12 25.99
N VAL A 567 31.62 1.40 25.90
CA VAL A 567 32.53 2.52 25.56
C VAL A 567 33.78 2.60 26.45
N HIS A 568 33.68 2.42 27.77
CA HIS A 568 34.84 2.55 28.65
C HIS A 568 35.90 1.46 28.41
N GLY A 569 35.48 0.21 28.24
CA GLY A 569 36.40 -0.91 28.01
C GLY A 569 36.98 -0.91 26.61
N LEU A 570 36.21 -0.50 25.59
CA LEU A 570 36.67 -0.48 24.21
C LEU A 570 37.50 0.77 23.87
N PHE A 571 37.02 1.95 24.26
CA PHE A 571 37.49 3.25 23.75
C PHE A 571 38.01 4.20 24.83
N GLY A 572 37.95 3.80 26.09
CA GLY A 572 38.48 4.57 27.22
C GLY A 572 39.98 4.86 27.09
N GLU A 573 40.49 5.79 27.89
CA GLU A 573 41.94 6.07 27.92
C GLU A 573 42.77 4.86 28.39
N ARG A 574 42.12 3.91 29.08
CA ARG A 574 42.65 2.59 29.48
C ARG A 574 41.90 1.44 28.79
N GLY A 575 41.24 1.71 27.66
CA GLY A 575 40.50 0.72 26.88
C GLY A 575 41.35 0.08 25.78
N LEU A 576 40.77 -0.88 25.06
CA LEU A 576 41.47 -1.66 24.03
C LEU A 576 42.00 -0.83 22.85
N VAL A 577 41.23 0.17 22.42
CA VAL A 577 41.54 1.07 21.32
C VAL A 577 41.22 2.50 21.79
N PRO A 578 42.12 3.14 22.55
CA PRO A 578 41.86 4.45 23.14
C PRO A 578 41.56 5.50 22.07
N VAL A 579 40.40 6.14 22.13
CA VAL A 579 40.04 7.16 21.11
C VAL A 579 40.88 8.43 21.25
N ALA A 580 41.48 8.67 22.41
CA ALA A 580 42.36 9.80 22.65
C ALA A 580 43.61 9.82 21.74
N THR A 581 44.09 8.66 21.27
CA THR A 581 45.23 8.60 20.33
C THR A 581 44.83 8.96 18.90
N LYS A 582 43.53 8.97 18.59
CA LYS A 582 42.98 9.29 17.26
C LYS A 582 42.55 10.75 17.12
N LEU A 583 42.51 11.49 18.23
CA LEU A 583 42.05 12.86 18.32
C LEU A 583 43.26 13.81 18.32
N ASP A 584 43.90 13.94 17.16
CA ASP A 584 44.99 14.90 16.93
C ASP A 584 44.57 15.83 15.78
N CYS A 585 44.12 17.04 16.14
CA CYS A 585 43.62 18.01 15.18
C CYS A 585 43.77 19.44 15.74
N ASP A 586 44.07 20.38 14.85
CA ASP A 586 44.18 21.81 15.18
C ASP A 586 42.80 22.45 15.34
N ASP A 587 42.63 23.26 16.39
CA ASP A 587 41.38 23.95 16.73
C ASP A 587 40.89 24.94 15.65
N ALA A 588 41.77 25.35 14.72
CA ALA A 588 41.43 26.27 13.63
C ALA A 588 40.57 25.64 12.51
N ASN A 589 40.63 24.30 12.33
CA ASN A 589 40.00 23.61 11.20
C ASN A 589 39.19 22.37 11.64
N VAL A 590 38.32 22.55 12.64
CA VAL A 590 37.57 21.46 13.29
C VAL A 590 36.76 20.59 12.32
N PHE A 591 36.19 21.18 11.25
CA PHE A 591 35.39 20.44 10.26
C PHE A 591 36.21 19.54 9.32
N HIS A 592 37.53 19.71 9.25
CA HIS A 592 38.44 18.83 8.50
C HIS A 592 39.05 17.72 9.36
N CYS A 593 38.78 17.71 10.67
CA CYS A 593 39.24 16.66 11.55
C CYS A 593 38.58 15.32 11.21
N ARG A 594 39.27 14.21 11.50
CA ARG A 594 38.72 12.85 11.35
C ARG A 594 37.48 12.63 12.22
N LEU A 595 37.39 13.30 13.38
CA LEU A 595 36.30 13.16 14.36
C LEU A 595 35.80 14.55 14.84
N PRO A 596 35.12 15.32 13.98
CA PRO A 596 34.81 16.73 14.24
C PRO A 596 33.87 16.92 15.43
N VAL A 597 32.79 16.12 15.52
CA VAL A 597 31.79 16.20 16.60
C VAL A 597 32.40 15.84 17.96
N LEU A 598 33.28 14.84 17.98
CA LEU A 598 33.96 14.41 19.20
C LEU A 598 34.97 15.46 19.67
N HIS A 599 35.66 16.10 18.73
CA HIS A 599 36.56 17.24 19.02
C HIS A 599 35.79 18.42 19.60
N ILE A 600 34.62 18.75 19.03
CA ILE A 600 33.73 19.79 19.57
C ILE A 600 33.32 19.47 21.01
N PHE A 601 32.84 18.25 21.30
CA PHE A 601 32.44 17.88 22.66
C PHE A 601 33.61 17.91 23.64
N SER A 602 34.78 17.42 23.25
CA SER A 602 35.95 17.39 24.11
C SER A 602 36.53 18.78 24.36
N SER A 603 36.61 19.64 23.34
CA SER A 603 37.14 21.01 23.43
C SER A 603 36.16 21.96 24.13
N PHE A 604 34.89 21.96 23.73
CA PHE A 604 33.87 22.87 24.27
C PHE A 604 33.50 22.55 25.74
N LEU A 605 33.33 21.26 26.07
CA LEU A 605 32.93 20.84 27.42
C LEU A 605 34.13 20.48 28.31
N LYS A 606 35.36 20.59 27.81
CA LYS A 606 36.60 20.16 28.49
C LYS A 606 36.49 18.71 29.00
N LEU A 607 35.91 17.83 28.19
CA LEU A 607 35.72 16.42 28.53
C LEU A 607 36.82 15.59 27.87
N SER A 608 37.21 14.49 28.52
CA SER A 608 38.11 13.54 27.86
C SER A 608 37.41 12.88 26.65
N PRO A 609 38.14 12.47 25.61
CA PRO A 609 37.54 11.91 24.39
C PRO A 609 36.62 10.71 24.66
N SER A 610 36.94 9.88 25.66
CA SER A 610 36.10 8.74 26.05
C SER A 610 34.76 9.17 26.68
N VAL A 611 34.77 10.20 27.54
CA VAL A 611 33.57 10.75 28.16
C VAL A 611 32.72 11.48 27.13
N SER A 612 33.35 12.13 26.16
CA SER A 612 32.67 12.77 25.03
C SER A 612 31.94 11.73 24.17
N LEU A 613 32.54 10.56 23.93
CA LEU A 613 31.90 9.46 23.20
C LEU A 613 30.75 8.84 24.00
N GLN A 614 30.93 8.70 25.32
CA GLN A 614 29.88 8.26 26.23
C GLN A 614 28.69 9.23 26.23
N LEU A 615 28.97 10.54 26.20
CA LEU A 615 27.95 11.58 26.14
C LEU A 615 27.20 11.53 24.81
N ALA A 616 27.90 11.33 23.69
CA ALA A 616 27.30 11.14 22.38
C ALA A 616 26.33 9.94 22.36
N ALA A 617 26.75 8.79 22.90
CA ALA A 617 25.88 7.62 23.01
C ALA A 617 24.66 7.88 23.91
N PHE A 618 24.84 8.59 25.03
CA PHE A 618 23.76 8.92 25.95
C PHE A 618 22.75 9.92 25.36
N ILE A 619 23.21 10.95 24.64
CA ILE A 619 22.34 11.85 23.89
C ILE A 619 21.54 11.04 22.85
N GLY A 620 22.19 10.09 22.16
CA GLY A 620 21.53 9.17 21.25
C GLY A 620 20.41 8.35 21.91
N ILE A 621 20.63 7.83 23.12
CA ILE A 621 19.61 7.13 23.93
C ILE A 621 18.44 8.07 24.24
N ILE A 622 18.71 9.24 24.82
CA ILE A 622 17.66 10.19 25.25
C ILE A 622 16.84 10.68 24.06
N LEU A 623 17.50 11.04 22.95
CA LEU A 623 16.83 11.51 21.75
C LEU A 623 16.00 10.40 21.10
N SER A 624 16.49 9.15 21.06
CA SER A 624 15.73 8.01 20.56
C SER A 624 14.46 7.76 21.40
N ILE A 625 14.58 7.81 22.73
CA ILE A 625 13.43 7.72 23.65
C ILE A 625 12.44 8.87 23.39
N GLY A 626 12.97 10.09 23.22
CA GLY A 626 12.19 11.27 22.88
C GLY A 626 11.39 11.11 21.58
N VAL A 627 11.99 10.58 20.51
CA VAL A 627 11.31 10.32 19.23
C VAL A 627 10.18 9.28 19.39
N ILE A 628 10.41 8.24 20.19
CA ILE A 628 9.42 7.18 20.45
C ILE A 628 8.22 7.72 21.24
N LEU A 629 8.48 8.44 22.33
CA LEU A 629 7.46 8.86 23.29
C LEU A 629 6.80 10.20 22.94
N VAL A 630 7.51 11.12 22.29
CA VAL A 630 7.06 12.50 22.05
C VAL A 630 6.88 12.76 20.55
N LYS A 631 5.64 13.02 20.12
CA LYS A 631 5.30 13.26 18.72
C LYS A 631 6.08 14.43 18.09
N ARG A 632 6.34 15.50 18.85
CA ARG A 632 7.07 16.70 18.36
C ARG A 632 8.52 16.41 17.96
N LEU A 633 9.13 15.36 18.49
CA LEU A 633 10.51 14.98 18.18
C LEU A 633 10.61 14.06 16.95
N ARG A 634 9.50 13.67 16.31
CA ARG A 634 9.48 12.84 15.10
C ARG A 634 9.73 13.69 13.84
N ASN A 635 10.87 14.38 13.81
CA ASN A 635 11.25 15.32 12.77
C ASN A 635 12.66 15.03 12.21
N ALA A 636 12.98 15.56 11.03
CA ALA A 636 14.28 15.35 10.39
C ALA A 636 15.46 15.81 11.26
N ILE A 637 15.33 16.91 12.00
CA ILE A 637 16.41 17.43 12.84
C ILE A 637 16.86 16.35 13.84
N SER A 638 15.91 15.67 14.47
CA SER A 638 16.19 14.59 15.42
C SER A 638 16.93 13.44 14.74
N PHE A 639 16.51 13.04 13.53
CA PHE A 639 17.19 11.98 12.77
C PHE A 639 18.55 12.38 12.20
N VAL A 640 18.75 13.65 11.81
CA VAL A 640 20.07 14.19 11.43
C VAL A 640 21.02 14.12 12.62
N VAL A 641 20.58 14.55 13.81
CA VAL A 641 21.40 14.46 15.03
C VAL A 641 21.73 13.00 15.35
N LEU A 642 20.74 12.10 15.32
CA LEU A 642 20.97 10.67 15.54
C LEU A 642 21.94 10.06 14.51
N PHE A 643 21.82 10.44 13.23
CA PHE A 643 22.72 10.02 12.17
C PHE A 643 24.16 10.47 12.43
N VAL A 644 24.36 11.75 12.76
CA VAL A 644 25.68 12.34 13.04
C VAL A 644 26.32 11.70 14.28
N LEU A 645 25.54 11.46 15.34
CA LEU A 645 26.02 10.79 16.55
C LEU A 645 26.42 9.34 16.27
N LEU A 646 25.58 8.59 15.54
CA LEU A 646 25.89 7.20 15.17
C LEU A 646 27.13 7.13 14.29
N ARG A 647 27.26 8.03 13.30
CA ARG A 647 28.44 8.12 12.43
C ARG A 647 29.71 8.40 13.24
N THR A 648 29.65 9.35 14.17
CA THR A 648 30.78 9.71 15.04
C THR A 648 31.25 8.49 15.85
N ILE A 649 30.30 7.70 16.38
CA ILE A 649 30.61 6.47 17.11
C ILE A 649 31.27 5.43 16.20
N GLN A 650 30.75 5.22 14.98
CA GLN A 650 31.32 4.26 14.04
C GLN A 650 32.75 4.65 13.62
N ASP A 651 32.98 5.93 13.31
CA ASP A 651 34.31 6.43 12.93
C ASP A 651 35.33 6.34 14.07
N ALA A 652 34.91 6.54 15.32
CA ALA A 652 35.75 6.32 16.50
C ALA A 652 36.01 4.82 16.75
N GLY A 653 34.97 4.01 16.49
CA GLY A 653 34.89 2.60 16.83
C GLY A 653 35.73 1.64 15.99
N ASP A 654 36.05 2.05 14.75
CA ASP A 654 37.03 1.40 13.87
C ASP A 654 36.74 -0.11 13.71
N VAL A 655 37.68 -0.98 14.09
CA VAL A 655 37.55 -2.45 13.97
C VAL A 655 36.30 -3.03 14.65
N PHE A 656 35.78 -2.41 15.70
CA PHE A 656 34.61 -2.93 16.45
C PHE A 656 33.25 -2.55 15.81
N PHE A 657 33.23 -1.54 14.93
CA PHE A 657 32.03 -1.06 14.24
C PHE A 657 32.04 -1.38 12.74
N PHE A 658 33.04 -2.13 12.29
CA PHE A 658 33.11 -2.68 10.94
C PHE A 658 32.21 -3.93 10.82
N THR A 659 30.90 -3.74 11.02
CA THR A 659 29.89 -4.79 10.88
C THR A 659 28.77 -4.38 9.91
N ASP A 660 28.20 -5.35 9.21
CA ASP A 660 27.07 -5.15 8.30
C ASP A 660 25.83 -4.55 9.02
N ALA A 661 25.64 -4.87 10.31
CA ALA A 661 24.57 -4.35 11.15
C ALA A 661 24.64 -2.83 11.35
N ASP A 662 25.83 -2.32 11.64
CA ASP A 662 26.06 -0.89 11.90
C ASP A 662 25.98 -0.07 10.61
N ALA A 663 26.56 -0.59 9.52
CA ALA A 663 26.50 0.05 8.21
C ALA A 663 25.04 0.18 7.74
N PHE A 664 24.25 -0.90 7.84
CA PHE A 664 22.85 -0.89 7.44
C PHE A 664 21.99 0.06 8.29
N LEU A 665 22.24 0.11 9.60
CA LEU A 665 21.52 1.01 10.50
C LEU A 665 21.80 2.48 10.20
N LEU A 666 23.05 2.84 9.90
CA LEU A 666 23.42 4.20 9.51
C LEU A 666 22.74 4.59 8.20
N GLU A 667 22.83 3.73 7.18
CA GLU A 667 22.17 3.94 5.89
C GLU A 667 20.65 4.13 6.04
N SER A 668 19.97 3.21 6.73
CA SER A 668 18.51 3.28 6.90
C SER A 668 18.08 4.54 7.68
N THR A 669 18.90 4.99 8.64
CA THR A 669 18.67 6.26 9.35
C THR A 669 18.73 7.46 8.41
N GLY A 670 19.66 7.46 7.44
CA GLY A 670 19.70 8.48 6.38
C GLY A 670 18.40 8.53 5.57
N TYR A 671 17.87 7.38 5.15
CA TYR A 671 16.60 7.30 4.43
C TYR A 671 15.39 7.77 5.27
N VAL A 672 15.32 7.35 6.54
CA VAL A 672 14.24 7.76 7.46
C VAL A 672 14.32 9.24 7.81
N THR A 673 15.51 9.86 7.76
CA THR A 673 15.67 11.31 7.91
C THR A 673 14.84 12.07 6.87
N PHE A 674 14.86 11.63 5.60
CA PHE A 674 14.05 12.23 4.54
C PHE A 674 12.56 12.01 4.76
N LEU A 675 12.15 10.83 5.24
CA LEU A 675 10.76 10.56 5.62
C LEU A 675 10.29 11.46 6.77
N ALA A 676 11.18 11.81 7.70
CA ALA A 676 10.90 12.71 8.82
C ALA A 676 11.04 14.20 8.47
N TRP A 677 11.54 14.53 7.26
CA TRP A 677 11.77 15.91 6.81
C TRP A 677 10.48 16.62 6.41
N PHE A 678 9.58 15.91 5.75
CA PHE A 678 8.36 16.50 5.20
C PHE A 678 7.17 16.30 6.14
N GLY A 679 6.36 17.36 6.31
CA GLY A 679 5.04 17.25 6.93
C GLY A 679 4.14 16.32 6.10
N ASP A 680 3.02 15.89 6.69
CA ASP A 680 2.13 14.91 6.07
C ASP A 680 1.68 15.37 4.67
N GLY A 681 2.01 14.57 3.65
CA GLY A 681 1.82 15.00 2.26
C GLY A 681 2.27 13.99 1.19
N PRO A 682 2.06 14.28 -0.11
CA PRO A 682 2.35 13.37 -1.22
C PRO A 682 3.84 13.02 -1.37
N THR A 683 4.73 13.79 -0.76
CA THR A 683 6.18 13.52 -0.69
C THR A 683 6.52 12.29 0.16
N ASP A 684 5.67 11.94 1.13
CA ASP A 684 5.87 10.75 1.98
C ASP A 684 5.87 9.46 1.16
N ILE A 685 5.13 9.43 0.04
CA ILE A 685 5.06 8.28 -0.87
C ILE A 685 6.43 8.02 -1.51
N ILE A 686 7.12 9.08 -1.91
CA ILE A 686 8.44 8.98 -2.56
C ILE A 686 9.48 8.50 -1.55
N SER A 687 9.47 9.06 -0.34
CA SER A 687 10.35 8.63 0.74
C SER A 687 10.10 7.19 1.17
N LEU A 688 8.84 6.76 1.30
CA LEU A 688 8.47 5.38 1.61
C LEU A 688 8.87 4.42 0.48
N PHE A 689 8.70 4.81 -0.79
CA PHE A 689 9.14 4.01 -1.92
C PHE A 689 10.66 3.88 -1.98
N ALA A 690 11.41 4.94 -1.68
CA ALA A 690 12.85 4.86 -1.60
C ALA A 690 13.35 3.95 -0.48
N ILE A 691 12.73 4.04 0.70
CA ILE A 691 12.97 3.11 1.80
C ILE A 691 12.68 1.67 1.34
N LEU A 692 11.61 1.46 0.58
CA LEU A 692 11.27 0.15 0.01
C LEU A 692 12.32 -0.36 -0.97
N CYS A 693 12.75 0.45 -1.94
CA CYS A 693 13.81 0.11 -2.89
C CYS A 693 15.13 -0.19 -2.17
N PHE A 694 15.45 0.58 -1.13
CA PHE A 694 16.60 0.35 -0.26
C PHE A 694 16.51 -1.00 0.45
N GLY A 695 15.32 -1.38 0.96
CA GLY A 695 15.06 -2.70 1.53
C GLY A 695 15.26 -3.83 0.52
N ILE A 696 14.68 -3.69 -0.69
CA ILE A 696 14.82 -4.66 -1.78
C ILE A 696 16.30 -4.85 -2.15
N ARG A 697 17.04 -3.75 -2.35
CA ARG A 697 18.48 -3.78 -2.65
C ARG A 697 19.26 -4.53 -1.57
N THR A 698 18.96 -4.26 -0.30
CA THR A 698 19.68 -4.85 0.83
C THR A 698 19.49 -6.36 0.87
N VAL A 699 18.24 -6.84 0.79
CA VAL A 699 17.94 -8.27 0.81
C VAL A 699 18.52 -8.99 -0.41
N LEU A 700 18.45 -8.36 -1.58
CA LEU A 700 19.05 -8.93 -2.78
C LEU A 700 20.58 -9.01 -2.70
N SER A 701 21.24 -7.99 -2.12
CA SER A 701 22.70 -7.99 -1.95
C SER A 701 23.16 -9.16 -1.08
N ILE A 702 22.40 -9.47 -0.02
CA ILE A 702 22.60 -10.64 0.85
C ILE A 702 22.47 -11.94 0.02
N GLY A 703 21.39 -12.09 -0.75
CA GLY A 703 21.16 -13.27 -1.58
C GLY A 703 22.26 -13.50 -2.62
N ILE A 704 22.71 -12.43 -3.29
CA ILE A 704 23.80 -12.48 -4.28
C ILE A 704 25.14 -12.83 -3.61
N ALA A 705 25.41 -12.27 -2.42
CA ALA A 705 26.64 -12.57 -1.68
C ALA A 705 26.73 -14.06 -1.30
N LYS A 706 25.61 -14.71 -0.99
CA LYS A 706 25.54 -16.15 -0.69
C LYS A 706 25.90 -17.00 -1.90
N ILE A 707 25.15 -16.86 -2.99
CA ILE A 707 25.33 -17.67 -4.21
C ILE A 707 26.69 -17.49 -4.90
N LYS A 708 27.46 -16.47 -4.50
CA LYS A 708 28.84 -16.29 -4.97
C LYS A 708 29.75 -17.45 -4.57
N ASN A 709 29.41 -18.14 -3.49
CA ASN A 709 30.15 -19.28 -3.00
C ASN A 709 29.56 -20.58 -3.55
N ASP A 710 30.42 -21.45 -4.11
CA ASP A 710 30.01 -22.73 -4.70
C ASP A 710 29.19 -23.62 -3.74
N THR A 711 29.47 -23.57 -2.44
CA THR A 711 28.73 -24.35 -1.43
C THR A 711 27.28 -23.88 -1.26
N TRP A 712 27.05 -22.57 -1.35
CA TRP A 712 25.71 -21.98 -1.34
C TRP A 712 24.97 -22.24 -2.64
N PHE A 713 25.68 -22.18 -3.76
CA PHE A 713 25.14 -22.48 -5.08
C PHE A 713 24.74 -23.96 -5.27
N LYS A 714 25.41 -24.87 -4.54
CA LYS A 714 25.13 -26.32 -4.53
C LYS A 714 24.17 -26.76 -3.40
N PHE A 715 23.60 -25.84 -2.63
CA PHE A 715 22.71 -26.15 -1.49
C PHE A 715 23.35 -27.02 -0.38
N ALA A 716 24.66 -26.87 -0.18
CA ALA A 716 25.42 -27.58 0.84
C ALA A 716 25.84 -26.69 2.02
N ALA A 717 25.72 -25.37 1.88
CA ALA A 717 26.16 -24.43 2.90
C ALA A 717 25.56 -24.68 4.30
N PHE A 718 24.29 -25.11 4.41
CA PHE A 718 23.65 -25.36 5.71
C PHE A 718 24.28 -26.50 6.51
N ASP A 719 25.14 -27.33 5.92
CA ASP A 719 25.89 -28.34 6.68
C ASP A 719 26.95 -27.75 7.59
N GLN A 720 27.48 -26.58 7.27
CA GLN A 720 28.54 -25.93 8.04
C GLN A 720 28.14 -24.54 8.55
N TYR A 721 27.19 -23.88 7.88
CA TYR A 721 26.81 -22.49 8.15
C TYR A 721 26.48 -22.23 9.61
N PHE A 722 25.55 -22.99 10.19
CA PHE A 722 25.06 -22.78 11.55
C PHE A 722 26.16 -22.93 12.62
N GLU A 723 27.19 -23.72 12.34
CA GLU A 723 28.36 -23.87 13.21
C GLU A 723 29.32 -22.67 13.10
N LEU A 724 29.44 -22.10 11.89
CA LEU A 724 30.38 -21.03 11.56
C LEU A 724 29.87 -19.60 11.86
N ILE A 725 28.56 -19.39 12.10
CA ILE A 725 27.96 -18.06 12.39
C ILE A 725 28.70 -17.33 13.52
N PRO A 726 29.13 -16.06 13.41
CA PRO A 726 29.97 -15.40 14.43
C PRO A 726 29.48 -15.51 15.87
N LEU A 727 28.19 -15.30 16.12
CA LEU A 727 27.56 -15.43 17.43
C LEU A 727 26.30 -16.31 17.30
N PRO A 728 26.42 -17.65 17.34
CA PRO A 728 25.26 -18.53 17.20
C PRO A 728 24.34 -18.44 18.42
N THR A 729 23.10 -18.87 18.28
CA THR A 729 22.17 -19.12 19.41
C THR A 729 22.11 -20.62 19.71
N SER A 730 21.41 -21.02 20.77
CA SER A 730 21.17 -22.42 21.09
C SER A 730 20.49 -23.20 19.96
N LEU A 731 19.51 -22.59 19.28
CA LEU A 731 18.74 -23.21 18.19
C LEU A 731 19.60 -23.55 16.97
N SER A 732 20.72 -22.85 16.78
CA SER A 732 21.64 -23.07 15.66
C SER A 732 22.13 -24.53 15.58
N ARG A 733 22.38 -25.15 16.74
CA ARG A 733 22.79 -26.57 16.84
C ARG A 733 21.69 -27.52 16.36
N ASP A 734 20.46 -27.26 16.76
CA ASP A 734 19.32 -28.13 16.42
C ASP A 734 19.07 -28.11 14.91
N VAL A 735 19.20 -26.94 14.28
CA VAL A 735 19.10 -26.79 12.82
C VAL A 735 20.30 -27.43 12.10
N HIS A 736 21.50 -27.36 12.67
CA HIS A 736 22.70 -28.00 12.11
C HIS A 736 22.55 -29.53 11.97
N PHE A 737 21.97 -30.18 12.99
CA PHE A 737 21.72 -31.64 13.00
C PHE A 737 20.40 -32.06 12.37
N ALA A 738 19.61 -31.12 11.83
CA ALA A 738 18.40 -31.48 11.08
C ALA A 738 18.74 -32.39 9.88
N PRO A 739 17.81 -33.26 9.44
CA PRO A 739 18.03 -34.14 8.29
C PRO A 739 18.49 -33.35 7.06
N ARG A 740 19.39 -33.94 6.27
CA ARG A 740 20.00 -33.28 5.10
C ARG A 740 18.95 -32.65 4.17
N ASN A 741 17.86 -33.39 3.95
CA ASN A 741 16.74 -32.98 3.11
C ASN A 741 16.09 -31.70 3.65
N VAL A 742 15.83 -31.63 4.97
CA VAL A 742 15.26 -30.45 5.64
C VAL A 742 16.18 -29.24 5.50
N LYS A 743 17.49 -29.41 5.73
CA LYS A 743 18.48 -28.34 5.54
C LYS A 743 18.52 -27.85 4.10
N GLN A 744 18.45 -28.76 3.14
CA GLN A 744 18.42 -28.43 1.71
C GLN A 744 17.15 -27.63 1.36
N TYR A 745 15.97 -28.04 1.84
CA TYR A 745 14.71 -27.30 1.64
C TYR A 745 14.75 -25.90 2.25
N LEU A 746 15.22 -25.79 3.49
CA LEU A 746 15.36 -24.50 4.18
C LEU A 746 16.34 -23.57 3.44
N GLN A 747 17.44 -24.12 2.91
CA GLN A 747 18.40 -23.34 2.14
C GLN A 747 17.82 -22.87 0.80
N ILE A 748 17.09 -23.74 0.08
CA ILE A 748 16.37 -23.38 -1.15
C ILE A 748 15.37 -22.26 -0.86
N PHE A 749 14.56 -22.43 0.19
CA PHE A 749 13.56 -21.44 0.60
C PHE A 749 14.22 -20.11 0.98
N LEU A 750 15.30 -20.12 1.76
CA LEU A 750 16.03 -18.91 2.16
C LEU A 750 16.61 -18.18 0.93
N ASN A 751 17.27 -18.90 0.03
CA ASN A 751 17.81 -18.33 -1.20
C ASN A 751 16.70 -17.73 -2.07
N PHE A 752 15.56 -18.42 -2.21
CA PHE A 752 14.40 -17.93 -2.93
C PHE A 752 13.80 -16.69 -2.27
N ALA A 753 13.71 -16.69 -0.94
CA ALA A 753 13.15 -15.59 -0.17
C ALA A 753 14.01 -14.33 -0.16
N GLU A 754 15.31 -14.45 -0.42
CA GLU A 754 16.22 -13.31 -0.50
C GLU A 754 16.42 -12.82 -1.95
N LEU A 755 16.37 -13.72 -2.93
CA LEU A 755 16.59 -13.37 -4.34
C LEU A 755 15.32 -13.00 -5.10
N VAL A 756 14.17 -13.59 -4.75
CA VAL A 756 12.94 -13.51 -5.56
C VAL A 756 11.82 -12.79 -4.82
N ILE A 757 11.54 -13.17 -3.58
CA ILE A 757 10.44 -12.61 -2.76
C ILE A 757 10.49 -11.07 -2.62
N PRO A 758 11.63 -10.40 -2.43
CA PRO A 758 11.65 -8.95 -2.21
C PRO A 758 11.16 -8.15 -3.43
N ILE A 759 11.33 -8.67 -4.64
CA ILE A 759 10.89 -8.00 -5.87
C ILE A 759 9.35 -7.98 -5.94
N PHE A 760 8.70 -9.02 -5.45
CA PHE A 760 7.24 -9.11 -5.36
C PHE A 760 6.63 -8.11 -4.37
N VAL A 761 7.43 -7.40 -3.59
CA VAL A 761 6.96 -6.30 -2.75
C VAL A 761 6.50 -5.10 -3.59
N LEU A 762 7.01 -4.96 -4.82
CA LEU A 762 6.58 -3.92 -5.76
C LEU A 762 5.23 -4.20 -6.42
N PHE A 763 4.64 -5.37 -6.14
CA PHE A 763 3.40 -5.78 -6.76
C PHE A 763 2.22 -4.88 -6.32
N PRO A 764 1.36 -4.42 -7.24
CA PRO A 764 0.29 -3.50 -6.90
C PRO A 764 -0.87 -4.15 -6.11
N VAL A 765 -0.93 -5.48 -6.03
CA VAL A 765 -1.96 -6.19 -5.25
C VAL A 765 -1.64 -6.16 -3.76
N ARG A 766 -2.45 -5.42 -3.00
CA ARG A 766 -2.27 -5.22 -1.54
C ARG A 766 -2.18 -6.54 -0.77
N LYS A 767 -3.11 -7.48 -0.96
CA LYS A 767 -3.11 -8.77 -0.23
C LYS A 767 -1.84 -9.58 -0.50
N PHE A 768 -1.34 -9.55 -1.74
CA PHE A 768 -0.12 -10.23 -2.11
C PHE A 768 1.11 -9.59 -1.43
N ARG A 769 1.18 -8.26 -1.34
CA ARG A 769 2.24 -7.59 -0.55
C ARG A 769 2.22 -7.99 0.94
N HIS A 770 1.04 -8.18 1.52
CA HIS A 770 0.93 -8.65 2.92
C HIS A 770 1.45 -10.08 3.07
N LEU A 771 1.15 -10.96 2.10
CA LEU A 771 1.71 -12.30 2.06
C LEU A 771 3.24 -12.27 1.95
N VAL A 772 3.77 -11.49 1.01
CA VAL A 772 5.22 -11.31 0.79
C VAL A 772 5.89 -10.75 2.05
N PHE A 773 5.30 -9.74 2.69
CA PHE A 773 5.78 -9.20 3.95
C PHE A 773 5.75 -10.25 5.07
N GLY A 774 4.68 -11.05 5.15
CA GLY A 774 4.57 -12.18 6.09
C GLY A 774 5.67 -13.22 5.89
N LEU A 775 6.01 -13.56 4.63
CA LEU A 775 7.12 -14.46 4.31
C LEU A 775 8.47 -13.87 4.73
N LEU A 776 8.69 -12.56 4.53
CA LEU A 776 9.88 -11.87 5.01
C LEU A 776 9.98 -11.89 6.54
N ILE A 777 8.87 -11.71 7.26
CA ILE A 777 8.82 -11.86 8.73
C ILE A 777 9.34 -13.25 9.13
N VAL A 778 8.78 -14.32 8.55
CA VAL A 778 9.19 -15.70 8.86
C VAL A 778 10.70 -15.91 8.66
N VAL A 779 11.24 -15.42 7.55
CA VAL A 779 12.67 -15.53 7.23
C VAL A 779 13.54 -14.75 8.21
N GLN A 780 13.18 -13.50 8.53
CA GLN A 780 13.98 -12.69 9.45
C GLN A 780 13.93 -13.21 10.89
N PHE A 781 12.78 -13.76 11.32
CA PHE A 781 12.68 -14.42 12.61
C PHE A 781 13.50 -15.71 12.67
N PHE A 782 13.53 -16.50 11.59
CA PHE A 782 14.40 -17.67 11.51
C PHE A 782 15.88 -17.29 11.65
N ASN A 783 16.33 -16.24 10.95
CA ASN A 783 17.70 -15.73 11.08
C ASN A 783 17.99 -15.22 12.49
N PHE A 784 17.06 -14.47 13.10
CA PHE A 784 17.18 -13.99 14.48
C PHE A 784 17.24 -15.14 15.49
N ALA A 785 16.46 -16.20 15.27
CA ALA A 785 16.40 -17.35 16.16
C ALA A 785 17.66 -18.23 16.10
N THR A 786 18.40 -18.21 14.99
CA THR A 786 19.60 -19.05 14.77
C THR A 786 20.93 -18.34 15.01
N GLY A 787 20.94 -17.00 15.06
CA GLY A 787 22.15 -16.23 15.33
C GLY A 787 21.90 -14.82 15.84
N ASN A 788 22.90 -14.27 16.53
CA ASN A 788 22.87 -12.92 17.08
C ASN A 788 23.49 -11.92 16.10
N PHE A 789 22.65 -11.35 15.23
CA PHE A 789 23.07 -10.39 14.20
C PHE A 789 22.78 -8.92 14.59
N GLY A 790 22.65 -8.66 15.89
CA GLY A 790 22.33 -7.32 16.41
C GLY A 790 21.01 -6.78 15.88
N THR A 791 21.03 -5.56 15.35
CA THR A 791 19.86 -4.89 14.78
C THR A 791 19.57 -5.24 13.32
N PHE A 792 20.44 -6.01 12.64
CA PHE A 792 20.43 -6.14 11.18
C PHE A 792 19.09 -6.65 10.61
N TYR A 793 18.66 -7.85 11.02
CA TYR A 793 17.43 -8.46 10.49
C TYR A 793 16.15 -7.78 10.99
N LEU A 794 16.17 -7.17 12.17
CA LEU A 794 15.05 -6.34 12.66
C LEU A 794 14.92 -5.05 11.84
N ASN A 795 16.04 -4.45 11.43
CA ASN A 795 16.05 -3.26 10.56
C ASN A 795 15.45 -3.57 9.18
N ILE A 796 15.68 -4.78 8.63
CA ILE A 796 15.02 -5.21 7.40
C ILE A 796 13.50 -5.16 7.57
N LEU A 797 12.96 -5.71 8.66
CA LEU A 797 11.51 -5.68 8.91
C LEU A 797 10.96 -4.25 9.03
N VAL A 798 11.66 -3.36 9.74
CA VAL A 798 11.26 -1.94 9.88
C VAL A 798 11.21 -1.24 8.52
N VAL A 799 12.22 -1.45 7.68
CA VAL A 799 12.27 -0.89 6.31
C VAL A 799 11.12 -1.43 5.46
N PHE A 800 10.83 -2.73 5.53
CA PHE A 800 9.76 -3.36 4.75
C PHE A 800 8.35 -3.04 5.25
N LEU A 801 8.16 -2.42 6.41
CA LEU A 801 6.85 -1.88 6.80
C LEU A 801 6.31 -0.90 5.75
N ALA A 802 7.20 -0.19 5.04
CA ALA A 802 6.82 0.71 3.94
C ALA A 802 6.02 0.01 2.81
N SER A 803 6.13 -1.31 2.67
CA SER A 803 5.40 -2.10 1.66
C SER A 803 3.88 -2.15 1.86
N LEU A 804 3.42 -1.99 3.11
CA LEU A 804 2.04 -2.30 3.48
C LEU A 804 1.02 -1.33 2.90
N ASN A 805 1.43 -0.11 2.51
CA ASN A 805 0.51 0.93 2.03
C ASN A 805 1.00 1.68 0.78
N PHE A 806 1.60 0.95 -0.17
CA PHE A 806 1.90 1.48 -1.50
C PHE A 806 0.62 2.05 -2.17
N PRO A 807 0.66 3.23 -2.81
CA PRO A 807 -0.52 3.85 -3.41
C PRO A 807 -1.19 2.91 -4.41
N ARG A 808 -2.53 2.96 -4.46
CA ARG A 808 -3.30 2.35 -5.55
C ARG A 808 -2.93 3.10 -6.83
N PHE A 809 -2.40 2.38 -7.79
CA PHE A 809 -2.34 2.87 -9.15
C PHE A 809 -3.80 2.86 -9.73
N PRO A 810 -4.15 3.76 -10.67
CA PRO A 810 -5.46 3.78 -11.37
C PRO A 810 -5.72 2.75 -12.53
N SER A 811 -6.62 1.78 -12.29
CA SER A 811 -7.48 1.04 -13.27
C SER A 811 -6.86 0.01 -14.25
N ASN A 812 -7.71 -0.80 -14.90
CA ASN A 812 -7.49 -2.05 -15.69
C ASN A 812 -6.21 -2.18 -16.54
N VAL A 813 -5.66 -1.08 -17.06
CA VAL A 813 -4.35 -1.04 -17.73
C VAL A 813 -3.24 -1.54 -16.81
N GLU A 814 -3.40 -1.39 -15.51
CA GLU A 814 -2.47 -1.86 -14.49
C GLU A 814 -2.62 -3.34 -14.20
N PHE A 815 -3.82 -3.91 -14.29
CA PHE A 815 -3.95 -5.35 -14.18
C PHE A 815 -3.22 -6.00 -15.35
N LEU A 816 -3.41 -5.48 -16.57
CA LEU A 816 -2.69 -5.96 -17.75
C LEU A 816 -1.19 -5.66 -17.68
N ALA A 817 -0.76 -4.43 -17.36
CA ALA A 817 0.65 -4.10 -17.22
C ALA A 817 1.31 -4.89 -16.07
N THR A 818 0.60 -5.12 -14.96
CA THR A 818 1.09 -5.95 -13.86
C THR A 818 1.14 -7.40 -14.29
N VAL A 819 0.08 -7.97 -14.87
CA VAL A 819 0.08 -9.36 -15.35
C VAL A 819 1.14 -9.56 -16.44
N SER A 820 1.32 -8.60 -17.35
CA SER A 820 2.37 -8.63 -18.38
C SER A 820 3.75 -8.50 -17.75
N VAL A 821 4.00 -7.54 -16.85
CA VAL A 821 5.28 -7.42 -16.14
C VAL A 821 5.52 -8.65 -15.26
N THR A 822 4.51 -9.24 -14.66
CA THR A 822 4.61 -10.43 -13.80
C THR A 822 4.77 -11.70 -14.61
N ALA A 823 4.12 -11.80 -15.76
CA ALA A 823 4.29 -12.89 -16.69
C ALA A 823 5.66 -12.79 -17.35
N ILE A 824 6.12 -11.61 -17.74
CA ILE A 824 7.47 -11.37 -18.28
C ILE A 824 8.51 -11.62 -17.20
N MET A 825 8.37 -11.07 -15.99
CA MET A 825 9.28 -11.29 -14.86
C MET A 825 9.24 -12.74 -14.40
N GLY A 826 8.07 -13.34 -14.27
CA GLY A 826 7.88 -14.74 -13.86
C GLY A 826 8.41 -15.72 -14.91
N PHE A 827 8.16 -15.47 -16.19
CA PHE A 827 8.72 -16.23 -17.31
C PHE A 827 10.24 -16.05 -17.40
N TYR A 828 10.76 -14.84 -17.19
CA TYR A 828 12.19 -14.57 -17.18
C TYR A 828 12.87 -15.22 -15.97
N ILE A 829 12.27 -15.13 -14.77
CA ILE A 829 12.69 -15.83 -13.55
C ILE A 829 12.69 -17.34 -13.82
N GLN A 830 11.61 -17.91 -14.35
CA GLN A 830 11.53 -19.36 -14.61
C GLN A 830 12.49 -19.82 -15.72
N ALA A 831 12.69 -19.01 -16.76
CA ALA A 831 13.63 -19.30 -17.84
C ALA A 831 15.08 -19.24 -17.37
N LYS A 832 15.41 -18.33 -16.44
CA LYS A 832 16.77 -18.00 -15.96
C LYS A 832 17.03 -18.34 -14.49
N LEU A 833 16.15 -19.11 -13.84
CA LEU A 833 16.43 -19.70 -12.53
C LEU A 833 17.71 -20.55 -12.64
N PRO A 834 18.61 -20.47 -11.64
CA PRO A 834 19.89 -21.14 -11.75
C PRO A 834 19.78 -22.68 -11.74
N TRP A 835 18.62 -23.20 -11.32
CA TRP A 835 18.41 -24.62 -11.08
C TRP A 835 17.08 -25.09 -11.67
N THR A 836 17.06 -26.32 -12.18
CA THR A 836 15.85 -27.05 -12.56
C THR A 836 15.78 -28.37 -11.81
N ILE A 837 14.59 -28.79 -11.37
CA ILE A 837 14.41 -30.07 -10.68
C ILE A 837 14.56 -31.18 -11.73
N SER A 838 15.58 -32.03 -11.56
CA SER A 838 15.87 -33.14 -12.48
C SER A 838 15.42 -34.51 -11.96
N GLY A 839 15.15 -34.64 -10.65
CA GLY A 839 14.62 -35.85 -10.03
C GLY A 839 14.75 -35.85 -8.50
N ILE A 840 14.31 -36.94 -7.86
CA ILE A 840 14.51 -37.22 -6.45
C ILE A 840 15.29 -38.54 -6.35
N ASN A 841 16.40 -38.56 -5.61
CA ASN A 841 17.20 -39.77 -5.37
C ASN A 841 16.48 -40.72 -4.39
N ASP A 842 16.91 -41.98 -4.30
CA ASP A 842 16.38 -43.02 -3.37
C ASP A 842 16.42 -42.60 -1.88
N GLN A 843 17.25 -41.63 -1.52
CA GLN A 843 17.31 -41.02 -0.17
C GLN A 843 16.38 -39.80 0.03
N SER A 844 15.45 -39.57 -0.91
CA SER A 844 14.54 -38.40 -0.92
C SER A 844 15.26 -37.05 -1.04
N GLU A 845 16.45 -37.03 -1.64
CA GLU A 845 17.20 -35.80 -1.93
C GLU A 845 16.84 -35.27 -3.33
N ILE A 846 16.58 -33.97 -3.46
CA ILE A 846 16.26 -33.35 -4.76
C ILE A 846 17.55 -33.17 -5.56
N ILE A 847 17.59 -33.78 -6.75
CA ILE A 847 18.66 -33.59 -7.73
C ILE A 847 18.30 -32.36 -8.56
N LEU A 848 19.05 -31.28 -8.36
CA LEU A 848 18.90 -30.03 -9.09
C LEU A 848 19.95 -29.95 -10.21
N SER A 849 19.50 -29.84 -11.46
CA SER A 849 20.39 -29.58 -12.60
C SER A 849 20.66 -28.08 -12.70
N GLN A 850 21.94 -27.71 -12.74
CA GLN A 850 22.37 -26.31 -12.84
C GLN A 850 22.29 -25.84 -14.30
N LYS A 851 21.54 -24.75 -14.55
CA LYS A 851 21.44 -24.12 -15.88
C LYS A 851 22.62 -23.20 -16.20
N PHE A 852 23.25 -22.61 -15.18
CA PHE A 852 24.41 -21.72 -15.35
C PHE A 852 25.68 -22.45 -14.91
N GLY A 853 26.67 -22.48 -15.80
CA GLY A 853 27.97 -23.10 -15.53
C GLY A 853 28.94 -22.25 -14.67
N SER A 854 28.58 -21.00 -14.34
CA SER A 854 29.44 -20.14 -13.50
C SER A 854 28.67 -19.05 -12.73
N VAL A 855 29.10 -18.81 -11.50
CA VAL A 855 28.61 -17.77 -10.58
C VAL A 855 28.62 -16.34 -11.19
N PRO A 856 29.66 -15.90 -11.92
CA PRO A 856 29.70 -14.55 -12.51
C PRO A 856 28.64 -14.36 -13.61
N GLY A 857 28.35 -15.40 -14.38
CA GLY A 857 27.31 -15.37 -15.42
C GLY A 857 25.92 -15.14 -14.84
N PHE A 858 25.57 -15.83 -13.76
CA PHE A 858 24.31 -15.63 -13.04
C PHE A 858 24.23 -14.23 -12.39
N THR A 859 25.33 -13.77 -11.80
CA THR A 859 25.40 -12.46 -11.13
C THR A 859 25.16 -11.33 -12.13
N SER A 860 25.83 -11.35 -13.29
CA SER A 860 25.66 -10.35 -14.35
C SER A 860 24.22 -10.26 -14.87
N GLU A 861 23.57 -11.39 -15.11
CA GLU A 861 22.17 -11.42 -15.55
C GLU A 861 21.19 -10.94 -14.46
N SER A 862 21.47 -11.25 -13.20
CA SER A 862 20.68 -10.76 -12.06
C SER A 862 20.77 -9.23 -11.92
N VAL A 863 21.95 -8.64 -12.16
CA VAL A 863 22.11 -7.16 -12.14
C VAL A 863 21.30 -6.50 -13.25
N LYS A 864 21.35 -7.03 -14.48
CA LYS A 864 20.56 -6.51 -15.60
C LYS A 864 19.06 -6.56 -15.31
N PHE A 865 18.61 -7.65 -14.70
CA PHE A 865 17.23 -7.84 -14.29
C PHE A 865 16.77 -6.78 -13.27
N VAL A 866 17.57 -6.48 -12.26
CA VAL A 866 17.26 -5.44 -11.26
C VAL A 866 17.21 -4.06 -11.91
N ILE A 867 18.18 -3.74 -12.77
CA ILE A 867 18.21 -2.45 -13.47
C ILE A 867 16.97 -2.31 -14.35
N MET A 868 16.60 -3.34 -15.11
CA MET A 868 15.42 -3.35 -15.97
C MET A 868 14.11 -3.23 -15.17
N GLY A 869 13.98 -3.98 -14.08
CA GLY A 869 12.80 -3.90 -13.20
C GLY A 869 12.69 -2.53 -12.52
N ALA A 870 13.82 -1.94 -12.13
CA ALA A 870 13.88 -0.58 -11.60
C ALA A 870 13.44 0.44 -12.66
N THR A 871 14.03 0.44 -13.87
CA THR A 871 13.65 1.41 -14.92
C THR A 871 12.19 1.30 -15.34
N LEU A 872 11.66 0.07 -15.47
CA LEU A 872 10.25 -0.17 -15.80
C LEU A 872 9.27 0.38 -14.75
N VAL A 873 9.70 0.54 -13.49
CA VAL A 873 8.88 1.07 -12.40
C VAL A 873 9.14 2.57 -12.16
N PHE A 874 10.39 3.02 -12.24
CA PHE A 874 10.78 4.41 -11.97
C PHE A 874 10.36 5.38 -13.07
N ILE A 875 10.36 4.96 -14.34
CA ILE A 875 9.95 5.82 -15.45
C ILE A 875 8.45 6.18 -15.33
N PRO A 876 7.52 5.24 -15.14
CA PRO A 876 6.10 5.58 -14.93
C PRO A 876 5.85 6.44 -13.68
N ILE A 877 6.51 6.14 -12.55
CA ILE A 877 6.37 6.93 -11.32
C ILE A 877 6.91 8.35 -11.51
N GLY A 878 8.07 8.51 -12.16
CA GLY A 878 8.66 9.80 -12.49
C GLY A 878 7.74 10.62 -13.39
N ILE A 879 7.19 10.01 -14.44
CA ILE A 879 6.20 10.62 -15.33
C ILE A 879 4.96 11.05 -14.53
N MET A 880 4.43 10.17 -13.68
CA MET A 880 3.26 10.47 -12.84
C MET A 880 3.50 11.66 -11.89
N VAL A 881 4.69 11.75 -11.28
CA VAL A 881 5.06 12.88 -10.41
C VAL A 881 5.21 14.17 -11.21
N ILE A 882 5.77 14.12 -12.42
CA ILE A 882 5.86 15.28 -13.32
C ILE A 882 4.45 15.78 -13.69
N PHE A 883 3.54 14.88 -14.08
CA PHE A 883 2.12 15.21 -14.33
C PHE A 883 1.44 15.83 -13.09
N LYS A 884 1.74 15.30 -11.89
CA LYS A 884 1.24 15.81 -10.60
C LYS A 884 1.74 17.23 -10.31
N ILE A 885 3.00 17.51 -10.64
CA ILE A 885 3.66 18.81 -10.46
C ILE A 885 3.07 19.86 -11.41
N MET A 886 2.87 19.51 -12.68
CA MET A 886 2.25 20.38 -13.70
C MET A 886 0.82 20.81 -13.33
N SER A 887 0.16 20.07 -12.45
CA SER A 887 -1.22 20.30 -12.01
C SER A 887 -1.36 21.20 -10.75
N SER A 888 -0.26 21.62 -10.08
CA SER A 888 -0.35 22.29 -8.76
C SER A 888 0.14 23.75 -8.72
N ARG A 889 -0.55 24.58 -7.93
CA ARG A 889 -0.46 26.07 -7.92
C ARG A 889 0.83 26.70 -7.35
N ASN A 890 1.65 25.95 -6.60
CA ASN A 890 2.83 26.50 -5.89
C ASN A 890 4.15 26.17 -6.59
N LEU A 891 4.50 26.95 -7.62
CA LEU A 891 5.66 26.75 -8.49
C LEU A 891 6.99 26.57 -7.71
N PHE A 892 7.27 27.40 -6.71
CA PHE A 892 8.51 27.34 -5.94
C PHE A 892 8.64 26.03 -5.14
N ARG A 893 7.57 25.66 -4.42
CA ARG A 893 7.52 24.39 -3.67
C ARG A 893 7.71 23.21 -4.62
N ASN A 894 7.11 23.28 -5.81
CA ASN A 894 7.15 22.24 -6.82
C ASN A 894 8.50 22.11 -7.53
N ILE A 895 9.23 23.20 -7.74
CA ILE A 895 10.61 23.18 -8.27
C ILE A 895 11.55 22.54 -7.24
N VAL A 896 11.43 22.91 -5.96
CA VAL A 896 12.17 22.27 -4.87
C VAL A 896 11.81 20.78 -4.78
N HIS A 897 10.54 20.42 -4.96
CA HIS A 897 10.09 19.03 -5.01
C HIS A 897 10.63 18.25 -6.22
N LEU A 898 10.61 18.83 -7.42
CA LEU A 898 11.14 18.20 -8.63
C LEU A 898 12.65 17.99 -8.50
N PHE A 899 13.37 19.01 -8.03
CA PHE A 899 14.79 18.91 -7.76
C PHE A 899 15.08 17.83 -6.71
N ALA A 900 14.30 17.77 -5.62
CA ALA A 900 14.43 16.73 -4.61
C ALA A 900 14.15 15.34 -5.18
N VAL A 901 13.10 15.14 -5.98
CA VAL A 901 12.75 13.84 -6.59
C VAL A 901 13.82 13.40 -7.59
N VAL A 902 14.26 14.27 -8.48
CA VAL A 902 15.30 13.96 -9.48
C VAL A 902 16.63 13.66 -8.78
N THR A 903 17.00 14.48 -7.79
CA THR A 903 18.22 14.26 -7.00
C THR A 903 18.12 12.95 -6.20
N PHE A 904 16.96 12.66 -5.61
CA PHE A 904 16.76 11.48 -4.78
C PHE A 904 16.68 10.19 -5.60
N VAL A 905 15.93 10.17 -6.71
CA VAL A 905 15.90 9.04 -7.67
C VAL A 905 17.28 8.83 -8.30
N GLY A 906 17.99 9.92 -8.62
CA GLY A 906 19.36 9.87 -9.13
C GLY A 906 20.34 9.29 -8.11
N ILE A 907 20.26 9.73 -6.85
CA ILE A 907 21.06 9.18 -5.74
C ILE A 907 20.72 7.71 -5.53
N ILE A 908 19.44 7.32 -5.43
CA ILE A 908 19.00 5.92 -5.22
C ILE A 908 19.46 5.00 -6.36
N SER A 909 19.32 5.45 -7.61
CA SER A 909 19.72 4.66 -8.78
C SER A 909 21.23 4.50 -8.84
N ALA A 910 22.00 5.59 -8.70
CA ALA A 910 23.46 5.53 -8.64
C ALA A 910 23.92 4.64 -7.47
N TYR A 911 23.22 4.73 -6.34
CA TYR A 911 23.54 4.04 -5.11
C TYR A 911 23.28 2.52 -5.15
N GLY A 912 22.10 2.12 -5.64
CA GLY A 912 21.69 0.74 -5.82
C GLY A 912 22.65 0.00 -6.74
N THR A 913 23.04 0.63 -7.84
CA THR A 913 23.98 0.07 -8.81
C THR A 913 25.38 -0.10 -8.24
N ILE A 914 25.94 0.90 -7.52
CA ILE A 914 27.30 0.83 -6.96
C ILE A 914 27.45 -0.32 -5.95
N SER A 915 26.44 -0.56 -5.12
CA SER A 915 26.52 -1.58 -4.06
C SER A 915 26.43 -3.00 -4.60
N ILE A 916 25.57 -3.22 -5.60
CA ILE A 916 25.46 -4.51 -6.30
C ILE A 916 26.73 -4.78 -7.11
N LEU A 917 27.29 -3.76 -7.78
CA LEU A 917 28.52 -3.92 -8.56
C LEU A 917 29.70 -4.32 -7.67
N GLN A 918 29.83 -3.82 -6.43
CA GLN A 918 30.89 -4.23 -5.48
C GLN A 918 30.97 -5.76 -5.24
N LEU A 919 29.90 -6.51 -5.53
CA LEU A 919 29.87 -7.96 -5.38
C LEU A 919 30.65 -8.70 -6.48
N ASP A 920 30.80 -8.12 -7.68
CA ASP A 920 31.63 -8.69 -8.76
C ASP A 920 32.90 -7.87 -9.01
N LYS A 921 34.07 -8.41 -8.60
CA LYS A 921 35.36 -7.69 -8.67
C LYS A 921 35.74 -7.29 -10.10
N LYS A 922 35.40 -8.10 -11.11
CA LYS A 922 35.78 -7.86 -12.51
C LYS A 922 34.92 -6.74 -13.12
N THR A 923 33.60 -6.87 -13.06
CA THR A 923 32.67 -5.84 -13.54
C THR A 923 32.79 -4.54 -12.76
N PHE A 924 32.97 -4.60 -11.43
CA PHE A 924 33.20 -3.41 -10.60
C PHE A 924 34.46 -2.66 -10.99
N GLY A 925 35.55 -3.40 -11.24
CA GLY A 925 36.82 -2.84 -11.71
C GLY A 925 36.68 -2.15 -13.07
N ASP A 926 35.90 -2.72 -13.98
CA ASP A 926 35.66 -2.13 -15.30
C ASP A 926 34.74 -0.90 -15.26
N VAL A 927 33.72 -0.90 -14.39
CA VAL A 927 32.80 0.26 -14.21
C VAL A 927 33.49 1.42 -13.48
N LEU A 928 34.31 1.15 -12.46
CA LEU A 928 35.06 2.19 -11.72
C LEU A 928 36.14 2.89 -12.54
N LYS A 929 36.54 2.36 -13.70
CA LYS A 929 37.40 3.08 -14.66
C LYS A 929 36.76 4.38 -15.15
N GLN A 930 35.44 4.52 -15.02
CA GLN A 930 34.74 5.77 -15.28
C GLN A 930 34.93 6.76 -14.10
N LYS A 931 35.71 7.83 -14.35
CA LYS A 931 36.03 8.88 -13.38
C LYS A 931 34.83 9.42 -12.57
N PRO A 932 33.65 9.73 -13.16
CA PRO A 932 32.52 10.25 -12.39
C PRO A 932 31.97 9.22 -11.38
N LEU A 933 31.85 7.95 -11.78
CA LEU A 933 31.37 6.89 -10.89
C LEU A 933 32.35 6.60 -9.75
N LEU A 934 33.66 6.67 -10.01
CA LEU A 934 34.69 6.55 -8.97
C LEU A 934 34.60 7.69 -7.95
N ALA A 935 34.35 8.94 -8.40
CA ALA A 935 34.17 10.09 -7.52
C ALA A 935 32.91 9.95 -6.65
N TYR A 936 31.79 9.52 -7.23
CA TYR A 936 30.57 9.25 -6.47
C TYR A 936 30.77 8.11 -5.45
N HIS A 937 31.35 6.99 -5.88
CA HIS A 937 31.64 5.86 -4.99
C HIS A 937 32.51 6.28 -3.80
N LYS A 938 33.59 7.03 -4.05
CA LYS A 938 34.48 7.52 -3.00
C LYS A 938 33.74 8.42 -2.00
N THR A 939 32.88 9.31 -2.50
CA THR A 939 32.09 10.23 -1.67
C THR A 939 31.07 9.47 -0.81
N PHE A 940 30.25 8.59 -1.41
CA PHE A 940 29.24 7.85 -0.66
C PHE A 940 29.84 6.85 0.33
N LYS A 941 30.96 6.21 -0.04
CA LYS A 941 31.70 5.33 0.87
C LYS A 941 32.27 6.10 2.08
N GLN A 942 32.72 7.34 1.89
CA GLN A 942 33.16 8.19 3.00
C GLN A 942 32.04 8.44 4.02
N TYR A 943 30.80 8.63 3.58
CA TYR A 943 29.65 8.81 4.47
C TYR A 943 29.04 7.50 4.99
N GLY A 944 29.65 6.33 4.68
CA GLY A 944 29.14 5.02 5.09
C GLY A 944 27.81 4.67 4.44
N MET A 945 27.52 5.31 3.32
CA MET A 945 26.28 5.12 2.61
C MET A 945 26.39 4.05 1.54
N ALA A 946 27.40 3.15 1.49
CA ALA A 946 27.56 2.15 0.42
C ALA A 946 28.09 0.76 0.81
N GLY A 947 27.38 0.11 1.75
CA GLY A 947 27.66 -1.24 2.24
C GLY A 947 27.37 -2.36 1.23
N SER A 948 28.21 -3.40 1.25
CA SER A 948 28.12 -4.60 0.41
C SER A 948 27.45 -5.81 1.08
N TYR A 949 27.24 -5.78 2.40
CA TYR A 949 26.50 -6.79 3.18
C TYR A 949 26.90 -8.25 2.94
N ASN A 950 28.20 -8.51 2.80
CA ASN A 950 28.74 -9.80 2.37
C ASN A 950 29.69 -10.46 3.38
N GLN A 951 29.92 -9.84 4.55
CA GLN A 951 30.99 -10.22 5.46
C GLN A 951 30.85 -11.67 5.94
N ILE A 952 29.63 -12.07 6.32
CA ILE A 952 29.32 -13.38 6.90
C ILE A 952 29.38 -14.50 5.85
N PHE A 953 29.11 -14.20 4.58
CA PHE A 953 28.97 -15.22 3.55
C PHE A 953 30.29 -15.60 2.86
N SER A 954 31.38 -14.92 3.23
CA SER A 954 32.70 -15.10 2.62
C SER A 954 33.57 -16.18 3.28
N SER A 955 33.21 -16.66 4.49
CA SER A 955 34.08 -17.50 5.34
C SER A 955 33.82 -19.02 5.27
N PHE A 956 33.40 -19.58 4.14
CA PHE A 956 33.18 -21.04 4.00
C PHE A 956 34.42 -21.77 3.48
N GLY A 957 34.64 -23.01 3.95
CA GLY A 957 35.77 -23.86 3.57
C GLY A 957 36.67 -24.28 4.73
N SER A 958 36.44 -23.76 5.95
CA SER A 958 37.12 -24.23 7.16
C SER A 958 36.55 -25.60 7.59
N PRO A 959 37.38 -26.56 8.04
CA PRO A 959 36.93 -27.87 8.49
C PRO A 959 36.04 -27.80 9.74
N GLY A 960 36.13 -26.72 10.52
CA GLY A 960 35.32 -26.42 11.71
C GLY A 960 35.33 -24.93 12.05
N ARG A 961 34.80 -24.57 13.21
CA ARG A 961 34.75 -23.18 13.67
C ARG A 961 36.04 -22.78 14.42
N PRO A 962 36.87 -21.87 13.89
CA PRO A 962 38.07 -21.43 14.60
C PRO A 962 37.71 -20.52 15.77
N GLU A 963 38.26 -20.79 16.94
CA GLU A 963 38.06 -20.02 18.16
C GLU A 963 39.36 -19.84 18.93
N ILE A 964 39.69 -18.59 19.25
CA ILE A 964 40.84 -18.26 20.09
C ILE A 964 40.44 -18.43 21.56
N VAL A 965 41.20 -19.24 22.29
CA VAL A 965 41.08 -19.44 23.73
C VAL A 965 42.28 -18.80 24.41
N ILE A 966 42.03 -17.85 25.32
CA ILE A 966 43.06 -17.14 26.09
C ILE A 966 43.17 -17.81 27.45
N GLU A 967 44.40 -18.15 27.84
CA GLU A 967 44.71 -18.75 29.13
C GLU A 967 45.75 -17.91 29.86
N GLY A 968 45.51 -17.65 31.14
CA GLY A 968 46.45 -16.96 32.02
C GLY A 968 47.01 -17.88 33.09
N SER A 969 48.17 -17.52 33.65
CA SER A 969 48.77 -18.21 34.79
C SER A 969 49.64 -17.25 35.63
N THR A 970 49.81 -17.57 36.90
CA THR A 970 50.76 -16.89 37.80
C THR A 970 52.20 -17.37 37.57
N ASN A 971 52.36 -18.63 37.15
CA ASN A 971 53.65 -19.30 36.91
C ASN A 971 53.73 -19.83 35.48
N VAL A 972 54.93 -19.96 34.92
CA VAL A 972 55.14 -20.46 33.54
C VAL A 972 54.65 -21.91 33.36
N ASP A 973 54.74 -22.73 34.41
CA ASP A 973 54.34 -24.14 34.39
C ASP A 973 52.83 -24.37 34.65
N GLY A 974 52.08 -23.29 34.93
CA GLY A 974 50.65 -23.36 35.28
C GLY A 974 50.38 -23.28 36.79
N PRO A 975 49.12 -23.53 37.22
CA PRO A 975 47.98 -23.94 36.41
C PRO A 975 47.46 -22.82 35.50
N TRP A 976 47.21 -23.17 34.24
CA TRP A 976 46.61 -22.28 33.25
C TRP A 976 45.09 -22.21 33.44
N LYS A 977 44.54 -21.00 33.54
CA LYS A 977 43.11 -20.74 33.71
C LYS A 977 42.56 -20.04 32.47
N GLU A 978 41.54 -20.64 31.85
CA GLU A 978 40.84 -20.10 30.68
C GLU A 978 39.99 -18.87 31.03
N ILE A 979 40.07 -17.83 30.19
CA ILE A 979 39.29 -16.59 30.31
C ILE A 979 38.01 -16.71 29.47
N LYS A 980 36.85 -16.50 30.09
CA LYS A 980 35.54 -16.72 29.43
C LYS A 980 34.88 -15.41 29.01
N PHE A 981 34.32 -15.41 27.81
CA PHE A 981 33.61 -14.28 27.22
C PHE A 981 32.08 -14.47 27.33
N HIS A 982 31.31 -13.38 27.17
CA HIS A 982 29.87 -13.38 27.47
C HIS A 982 29.00 -14.13 26.45
N ALA A 983 29.32 -14.03 25.17
CA ALA A 983 28.46 -14.45 24.07
C ALA A 983 29.14 -15.33 23.03
N LYS A 984 30.46 -15.19 22.79
CA LYS A 984 31.17 -16.12 21.89
C LYS A 984 31.22 -17.54 22.50
N PRO A 985 31.30 -18.60 21.68
CA PRO A 985 31.54 -19.95 22.18
C PRO A 985 32.82 -20.03 23.03
N GLY A 986 32.76 -20.79 24.13
CA GLY A 986 33.84 -20.90 25.11
C GLY A 986 33.84 -22.28 25.75
N PRO A 987 33.36 -22.45 27.00
CA PRO A 987 33.28 -23.76 27.64
C PRO A 987 32.42 -24.76 26.83
N VAL A 988 32.93 -25.98 26.66
CA VAL A 988 32.28 -27.03 25.86
C VAL A 988 30.88 -27.42 26.35
N SER A 989 30.60 -27.25 27.64
CA SER A 989 29.30 -27.56 28.26
C SER A 989 28.27 -26.44 28.12
N LYS A 990 28.66 -25.24 27.67
CA LYS A 990 27.80 -24.06 27.70
C LYS A 990 27.19 -23.78 26.32
N ALA A 991 25.86 -23.72 26.28
CA ALA A 991 25.12 -23.30 25.10
C ALA A 991 25.27 -21.78 24.86
N PRO A 992 25.34 -21.31 23.60
CA PRO A 992 25.32 -19.89 23.26
C PRO A 992 24.05 -19.18 23.72
N ARG A 993 24.17 -17.90 24.07
CA ARG A 993 23.05 -17.06 24.54
C ARG A 993 22.38 -16.30 23.40
N THR A 994 21.12 -15.92 23.60
CA THR A 994 20.43 -14.93 22.75
C THR A 994 20.65 -13.55 23.35
N VAL A 995 21.43 -12.71 22.67
CA VAL A 995 21.79 -11.36 23.10
C VAL A 995 21.21 -10.26 22.21
N ALA A 996 20.84 -10.58 20.96
CA ALA A 996 20.27 -9.60 20.04
C ALA A 996 19.05 -8.87 20.66
N PRO A 997 18.84 -7.56 20.40
CA PRO A 997 19.57 -6.70 19.46
C PRO A 997 20.91 -6.13 19.99
N HIS A 998 21.36 -6.51 21.20
CA HIS A 998 22.69 -6.17 21.70
C HIS A 998 23.79 -6.84 20.86
N ILE A 999 24.93 -6.16 20.70
CA ILE A 999 26.11 -6.68 20.00
C ILE A 999 27.31 -6.57 20.94
N PRO A 1000 27.73 -7.69 21.58
CA PRO A 1000 28.99 -7.75 22.31
C PRO A 1000 30.15 -7.62 21.31
N ARG A 1001 30.78 -6.44 21.29
CA ARG A 1001 31.73 -6.03 20.24
C ARG A 1001 33.01 -6.84 20.28
N ILE A 1002 33.53 -7.11 21.48
CA ILE A 1002 34.76 -7.88 21.66
C ILE A 1002 34.55 -9.34 21.25
N ASP A 1003 33.46 -9.97 21.69
CA ASP A 1003 33.10 -11.35 21.34
C ASP A 1003 32.97 -11.53 19.83
N ASN A 1004 32.28 -10.60 19.15
CA ASN A 1004 32.15 -10.62 17.70
C ASN A 1004 33.50 -10.45 16.99
N GLN A 1005 34.37 -9.58 17.51
CA GLN A 1005 35.67 -9.31 16.90
C GLN A 1005 36.68 -10.45 17.11
N MET A 1006 36.54 -11.23 18.18
CA MET A 1006 37.35 -12.44 18.40
C MET A 1006 37.16 -13.48 17.28
N TRP A 1007 35.94 -13.61 16.73
CA TRP A 1007 35.67 -14.47 15.59
C TRP A 1007 36.39 -14.01 14.31
N VAL A 1008 36.52 -12.70 14.11
CA VAL A 1008 37.29 -12.13 12.99
C VAL A 1008 38.79 -12.35 13.21
N ALA A 1009 39.28 -12.12 14.43
CA ALA A 1009 40.70 -12.32 14.75
C ALA A 1009 41.17 -13.77 14.57
N ALA A 1010 40.29 -14.75 14.84
CA ALA A 1010 40.56 -16.17 14.68
C ALA A 1010 40.84 -16.59 13.22
N GLN A 1011 40.54 -15.73 12.23
CA GLN A 1011 40.81 -15.97 10.81
C GLN A 1011 42.15 -15.40 10.32
N GLY A 1012 42.85 -14.62 11.15
CA GLY A 1012 44.16 -14.05 10.85
C GLY A 1012 45.18 -14.40 11.94
N THR A 1013 46.32 -13.73 11.97
CA THR A 1013 47.32 -13.94 13.03
C THR A 1013 47.23 -12.89 14.14
N TYR A 1014 47.79 -13.16 15.32
CA TYR A 1014 47.73 -12.21 16.44
C TYR A 1014 48.44 -10.87 16.13
N GLN A 1015 49.49 -10.88 15.30
CA GLN A 1015 50.22 -9.66 14.91
C GLN A 1015 49.40 -8.74 14.00
N GLN A 1016 48.48 -9.31 13.20
CA GLN A 1016 47.57 -8.55 12.35
C GLN A 1016 46.41 -7.93 13.15
N ASN A 1017 46.27 -8.30 14.43
CA ASN A 1017 45.18 -7.88 15.30
C ASN A 1017 45.71 -7.08 16.53
N PRO A 1018 46.10 -5.80 16.37
CA PRO A 1018 46.60 -4.98 17.49
C PRO A 1018 45.64 -4.87 18.68
N PHE A 1019 44.33 -4.90 18.43
CA PHE A 1019 43.32 -4.87 19.50
C PHE A 1019 43.41 -6.12 20.40
N PHE A 1020 43.78 -7.28 19.85
CA PHE A 1020 43.92 -8.54 20.60
C PHE A 1020 45.15 -8.48 21.51
N LEU A 1021 46.28 -7.97 21.01
CA LEU A 1021 47.45 -7.73 21.84
C LEU A 1021 47.18 -6.70 22.95
N SER A 1022 46.39 -5.66 22.65
CA SER A 1022 45.91 -4.69 23.65
C SER A 1022 45.05 -5.37 24.72
N LEU A 1023 44.13 -6.26 24.32
CA LEU A 1023 43.32 -7.06 25.23
C LEU A 1023 44.20 -7.89 26.17
N VAL A 1024 45.14 -8.64 25.61
CA VAL A 1024 46.09 -9.47 26.38
C VAL A 1024 46.88 -8.64 27.38
N HIS A 1025 47.41 -7.49 26.97
CA HIS A 1025 48.10 -6.54 27.85
C HIS A 1025 47.19 -6.06 29.00
N HIS A 1026 45.98 -5.62 28.70
CA HIS A 1026 45.03 -5.13 29.71
C HIS A 1026 44.53 -6.21 30.67
N LEU A 1027 44.44 -7.47 30.21
CA LEU A 1027 44.14 -8.62 31.06
C LEU A 1027 45.29 -8.93 32.01
N MET A 1028 46.56 -8.87 31.59
CA MET A 1028 47.70 -9.04 32.51
C MET A 1028 47.82 -7.90 33.52
N GLU A 1029 47.42 -6.69 33.13
CA GLU A 1029 47.38 -5.53 34.02
C GLU A 1029 46.14 -5.46 34.93
N ASN A 1030 45.19 -6.40 34.79
CA ASN A 1030 43.91 -6.40 35.51
C ASN A 1030 43.22 -5.01 35.43
N THR A 1031 43.15 -4.47 34.20
CA THR A 1031 42.54 -3.17 33.95
C THR A 1031 41.03 -3.27 34.11
N THR A 1032 40.48 -2.60 35.13
CA THR A 1032 39.06 -2.73 35.52
C THR A 1032 38.08 -2.48 34.37
N GLU A 1033 38.37 -1.51 33.50
CA GLU A 1033 37.50 -1.17 32.36
C GLU A 1033 37.42 -2.29 31.32
N VAL A 1034 38.53 -2.97 31.03
CA VAL A 1034 38.61 -4.04 30.02
C VAL A 1034 38.12 -5.36 30.60
N VAL A 1035 38.50 -5.68 31.85
CA VAL A 1035 38.07 -6.91 32.54
C VAL A 1035 36.54 -7.01 32.64
N ARG A 1036 35.82 -5.88 32.71
CA ARG A 1036 34.34 -5.87 32.68
C ARG A 1036 33.72 -6.33 31.37
N LEU A 1037 34.47 -6.33 30.27
CA LEU A 1037 33.99 -6.88 28.99
C LEU A 1037 34.05 -8.41 28.95
N ILE A 1038 34.61 -9.04 30.00
CA ILE A 1038 34.83 -10.46 30.14
C ILE A 1038 33.84 -11.01 31.18
N GLU A 1039 33.27 -12.20 30.91
CA GLU A 1039 32.26 -12.79 31.78
C GLU A 1039 32.87 -13.35 33.06
N ASP A 1040 33.98 -14.09 32.94
CA ASP A 1040 34.66 -14.75 34.06
C ASP A 1040 36.17 -14.56 33.90
N TYR A 1041 36.71 -13.64 34.72
CA TYR A 1041 38.14 -13.34 34.79
C TYR A 1041 38.72 -13.86 36.11
N PRO A 1042 39.57 -14.90 36.10
CA PRO A 1042 39.98 -15.62 37.31
C PRO A 1042 41.07 -14.92 38.14
N PHE A 1043 41.66 -13.82 37.67
CA PHE A 1043 42.81 -13.15 38.31
C PHE A 1043 42.42 -11.80 38.95
N THR A 1044 41.23 -11.72 39.56
CA THR A 1044 40.75 -10.50 40.23
C THR A 1044 41.52 -10.17 41.51
N ASN A 1045 42.05 -11.18 42.21
CA ASN A 1045 42.85 -11.01 43.43
C ASN A 1045 44.27 -10.57 43.08
N LYS A 1046 44.73 -9.43 43.64
CA LYS A 1046 46.09 -8.92 43.45
C LYS A 1046 47.19 -9.87 43.96
N SER A 1047 46.86 -10.79 44.86
CA SER A 1047 47.79 -11.79 45.41
C SER A 1047 48.10 -12.92 44.42
N GLU A 1048 47.25 -13.14 43.42
CA GLU A 1048 47.43 -14.11 42.34
C GLU A 1048 47.29 -13.40 40.98
N PRO A 1049 48.28 -12.57 40.58
CA PRO A 1049 48.20 -11.84 39.31
C PRO A 1049 48.50 -12.74 38.11
N MET A 1050 47.94 -12.39 36.96
CA MET A 1050 48.24 -13.02 35.68
C MET A 1050 49.61 -12.55 35.16
N ASN A 1051 50.66 -13.31 35.47
CA ASN A 1051 52.04 -13.01 35.06
C ASN A 1051 52.39 -13.55 33.68
N PHE A 1052 51.71 -14.63 33.25
CA PHE A 1052 51.91 -15.29 31.97
C PHE A 1052 50.58 -15.45 31.25
N VAL A 1053 50.62 -15.33 29.93
CA VAL A 1053 49.47 -15.48 29.04
C VAL A 1053 49.87 -16.25 27.80
N LYS A 1054 48.99 -17.13 27.34
CA LYS A 1054 49.09 -17.75 26.03
C LYS A 1054 47.73 -17.77 25.37
N ALA A 1055 47.71 -17.95 24.05
CA ALA A 1055 46.48 -18.16 23.33
C ALA A 1055 46.62 -19.31 22.34
N SER A 1056 45.61 -20.17 22.33
CA SER A 1056 45.57 -21.36 21.48
C SER A 1056 44.39 -21.26 20.52
N LEU A 1057 44.58 -21.69 19.28
CA LEU A 1057 43.51 -21.78 18.29
C LEU A 1057 42.87 -23.17 18.39
N TYR A 1058 41.58 -23.19 18.68
CA TYR A 1058 40.77 -24.40 18.71
C TYR A 1058 39.82 -24.45 17.52
N MET A 1059 39.53 -25.66 17.04
CA MET A 1059 38.41 -25.91 16.15
C MET A 1059 37.25 -26.46 16.95
N TYR A 1060 36.17 -25.70 16.98
CA TYR A 1060 34.92 -26.06 17.63
C TYR A 1060 33.97 -26.72 16.63
N HIS A 1061 33.25 -27.72 17.14
CA HIS A 1061 32.13 -28.34 16.45
C HIS A 1061 30.96 -28.52 17.40
N TYR A 1062 29.75 -28.56 16.86
CA TYR A 1062 28.61 -28.98 17.67
C TYR A 1062 28.75 -30.44 18.10
N GLU A 1063 28.35 -30.70 19.35
CA GLU A 1063 28.18 -32.06 19.85
C GLU A 1063 26.77 -32.58 19.52
N LYS A 1064 26.64 -33.89 19.29
CA LYS A 1064 25.37 -34.50 18.89
C LYS A 1064 24.24 -34.23 19.90
N LEU A 1065 23.01 -34.18 19.41
CA LEU A 1065 21.82 -34.06 20.26
C LEU A 1065 21.74 -35.25 21.23
N GLY A 1066 21.50 -34.96 22.52
CA GLY A 1066 21.46 -35.96 23.60
C GLY A 1066 22.75 -36.07 24.42
N GLU A 1067 23.87 -35.54 23.93
CA GLU A 1067 25.12 -35.50 24.68
C GLU A 1067 25.13 -34.38 25.74
N LYS A 1068 25.94 -34.57 26.80
CA LYS A 1068 26.03 -33.63 27.93
C LYS A 1068 26.69 -32.30 27.54
N ASN A 1069 27.65 -32.33 26.62
CA ASN A 1069 28.33 -31.13 26.15
C ASN A 1069 27.59 -30.50 24.96
N PHE A 1070 27.73 -29.19 24.79
CA PHE A 1070 27.17 -28.48 23.65
C PHE A 1070 28.15 -28.42 22.48
N TRP A 1071 29.44 -28.29 22.78
CA TRP A 1071 30.53 -28.24 21.83
C TRP A 1071 31.52 -29.38 22.07
N LYS A 1072 32.24 -29.77 21.03
CA LYS A 1072 33.53 -30.45 21.10
C LYS A 1072 34.59 -29.53 20.50
N ARG A 1073 35.80 -29.55 21.07
CA ARG A 1073 36.91 -28.71 20.57
C ARG A 1073 38.20 -29.50 20.47
N ASN A 1074 38.95 -29.28 19.39
CA ASN A 1074 40.28 -29.85 19.19
C ASN A 1074 41.31 -28.71 19.05
N VAL A 1075 42.44 -28.81 19.75
CA VAL A 1075 43.55 -27.86 19.59
C VAL A 1075 44.09 -28.01 18.17
N GLN A 1076 44.29 -26.89 17.46
CA GLN A 1076 44.96 -26.90 16.16
C GLN A 1076 46.42 -26.48 16.33
N GLU A 1077 46.64 -25.28 16.82
CA GLU A 1077 47.95 -24.65 16.92
C GLU A 1077 47.97 -23.64 18.06
N GLU A 1078 49.18 -23.26 18.46
CA GLU A 1078 49.39 -22.13 19.35
C GLU A 1078 49.19 -20.84 18.54
N TYR A 1079 48.15 -20.08 18.88
CA TYR A 1079 47.80 -18.84 18.18
C TYR A 1079 48.78 -17.72 18.53
N MET A 1080 49.17 -17.63 19.81
CA MET A 1080 50.12 -16.66 20.33
C MET A 1080 51.01 -17.35 21.36
N PRO A 1081 52.35 -17.19 21.25
CA PRO A 1081 53.29 -17.78 22.19
C PRO A 1081 53.08 -17.25 23.62
N VAL A 1082 53.63 -17.96 24.60
CA VAL A 1082 53.62 -17.50 26.00
C VAL A 1082 54.31 -16.15 26.12
N PHE A 1083 53.59 -15.15 26.59
CA PHE A 1083 54.11 -13.83 26.93
C PHE A 1083 54.10 -13.59 28.42
N ASN A 1084 55.13 -12.91 28.90
CA ASN A 1084 55.24 -12.44 30.26
C ASN A 1084 54.66 -11.02 30.41
N LYS A 1085 54.15 -10.75 31.60
CA LYS A 1085 53.71 -9.42 32.00
C LYS A 1085 54.87 -8.42 31.87
N GLY A 1086 54.60 -7.26 31.29
CA GLY A 1086 55.59 -6.20 31.09
C GLY A 1086 56.53 -6.39 29.89
N ASN A 1087 56.24 -7.30 28.96
CA ASN A 1087 57.07 -7.50 27.76
C ASN A 1087 57.26 -6.17 26.98
N PRO A 1088 58.51 -5.65 26.84
CA PRO A 1088 58.76 -4.34 26.26
C PRO A 1088 58.44 -4.28 24.75
N ALA A 1089 58.52 -5.41 24.03
CA ALA A 1089 58.19 -5.46 22.61
C ALA A 1089 56.69 -5.25 22.37
N ILE A 1090 55.83 -5.83 23.22
CA ILE A 1090 54.38 -5.65 23.14
C ILE A 1090 54.01 -4.21 23.47
N ILE A 1091 54.57 -3.64 24.54
CA ILE A 1091 54.28 -2.26 24.93
C ILE A 1091 54.69 -1.29 23.82
N LYS A 1092 55.89 -1.47 23.25
CA LYS A 1092 56.37 -0.67 22.13
C LYS A 1092 55.45 -0.78 20.91
N PHE A 1093 55.07 -2.00 20.52
CA PHE A 1093 54.14 -2.23 19.41
C PHE A 1093 52.76 -1.58 19.64
N LEU A 1094 52.22 -1.67 20.86
CA LEU A 1094 50.94 -1.06 21.21
C LEU A 1094 50.99 0.47 21.21
N GLN A 1095 52.13 1.06 21.59
CA GLN A 1095 52.33 2.51 21.49
C GLN A 1095 52.49 2.98 20.04
N GLU A 1096 53.17 2.21 19.19
CA GLU A 1096 53.35 2.49 17.76
C GLU A 1096 52.04 2.32 16.97
N SER A 1097 51.23 1.31 17.31
CA SER A 1097 49.91 1.09 16.72
C SER A 1097 48.83 2.04 17.24
N GLY A 1098 49.11 2.83 18.27
CA GLY A 1098 48.17 3.78 18.87
C GLY A 1098 47.12 3.13 19.78
N ASN A 1099 47.29 1.86 20.14
CA ASN A 1099 46.41 1.09 21.04
C ASN A 1099 46.73 1.32 22.52
N LEU A 1100 47.79 2.07 22.84
CA LEU A 1100 48.16 2.45 24.21
C LEU A 1100 48.50 3.94 24.31
N VAL A 1101 47.89 4.67 25.24
CA VAL A 1101 48.06 6.12 25.40
C VAL A 1101 49.43 6.44 26.01
N LYS A 1102 50.21 7.32 25.36
CA LYS A 1102 51.49 7.84 25.92
C LYS A 1102 51.21 8.74 27.13
N GLU A 1103 52.08 8.72 28.14
CA GLU A 1103 51.86 9.47 29.40
C GLU A 1103 51.62 10.97 29.18
N LYS A 1104 52.34 11.61 28.26
CA LYS A 1104 52.14 13.03 27.90
C LYS A 1104 50.74 13.36 27.39
N THR A 1105 50.02 12.40 26.82
CA THR A 1105 48.67 12.62 26.27
C THR A 1105 47.58 12.56 27.36
N LYS A 1106 47.88 11.98 28.54
CA LYS A 1106 46.95 11.90 29.68
C LYS A 1106 46.75 13.26 30.36
N GLU A 1107 47.75 14.14 30.33
CA GLU A 1107 47.71 15.46 30.98
C GLU A 1107 46.83 16.47 30.23
N LYS A 1108 46.55 16.25 28.93
CA LYS A 1108 45.79 17.18 28.08
C LYS A 1108 44.29 17.26 28.42
N TYR A 1109 43.73 16.27 29.14
CA TYR A 1109 42.26 16.16 29.32
C TYR A 1109 41.86 16.09 30.81
N VAL A 1110 41.29 17.18 31.34
CA VAL A 1110 40.81 17.25 32.72
C VAL A 1110 39.28 17.14 32.76
N ASN A 1111 38.77 15.96 33.16
CA ASN A 1111 37.34 15.80 33.39
C ASN A 1111 36.91 16.64 34.61
N GLY A 1112 36.19 17.74 34.38
CA GLY A 1112 35.53 18.52 35.44
C GLY A 1112 34.47 17.72 36.21
N ASP A 1113 33.77 18.34 37.15
CA ASP A 1113 32.84 17.65 38.05
C ASP A 1113 31.69 16.94 37.31
N PHE A 1114 31.19 17.53 36.22
CA PHE A 1114 30.22 16.89 35.33
C PHE A 1114 30.77 15.57 34.73
N GLY A 1115 31.98 15.60 34.16
CA GLY A 1115 32.61 14.41 33.58
C GLY A 1115 32.87 13.32 34.61
N LYS A 1116 33.30 13.69 35.83
CA LYS A 1116 33.47 12.75 36.96
C LYS A 1116 32.14 12.12 37.38
N GLY A 1117 31.07 12.92 37.49
CA GLY A 1117 29.72 12.44 37.79
C GLY A 1117 29.21 11.46 36.73
N PHE A 1118 29.45 11.76 35.46
CA PHE A 1118 29.03 10.92 34.33
C PHE A 1118 29.78 9.58 34.27
N LYS A 1119 31.10 9.57 34.56
CA LYS A 1119 31.87 8.34 34.75
C LYS A 1119 31.34 7.51 35.94
N LYS A 1120 30.98 8.15 37.05
CA LYS A 1120 30.39 7.47 38.23
C LYS A 1120 29.04 6.82 37.90
N PHE A 1121 28.19 7.51 37.15
CA PHE A 1121 26.89 6.99 36.71
C PHE A 1121 27.06 5.75 35.81
N HIS A 1122 27.92 5.83 34.80
CA HIS A 1122 28.22 4.68 33.95
C HIS A 1122 28.86 3.53 34.71
N ARG A 1123 29.74 3.80 35.70
CA ARG A 1123 30.28 2.76 36.57
C ARG A 1123 29.17 1.98 37.27
N LYS A 1124 28.11 2.65 37.73
CA LYS A 1124 26.94 2.01 38.35
C LYS A 1124 26.12 1.22 37.33
N ALA A 1125 25.92 1.75 36.12
CA ALA A 1125 25.25 1.04 35.02
C ALA A 1125 26.00 -0.25 34.64
N SER A 1126 27.33 -0.19 34.55
CA SER A 1126 28.21 -1.31 34.18
C SER A 1126 28.34 -2.43 35.23
N GLN A 1127 27.67 -2.33 36.38
CA GLN A 1127 27.60 -3.41 37.38
C GLN A 1127 26.62 -4.51 36.97
N HIS A 1128 25.69 -4.22 36.06
CA HIS A 1128 24.72 -5.17 35.56
C HIS A 1128 25.25 -5.81 34.27
N ASP A 1129 24.81 -7.04 33.98
CA ASP A 1129 25.12 -7.71 32.71
C ASP A 1129 24.71 -6.83 31.52
N GLN A 1130 25.58 -6.77 30.51
CA GLN A 1130 25.41 -5.95 29.32
C GLN A 1130 24.10 -6.20 28.58
N THR A 1131 23.67 -7.45 28.48
CA THR A 1131 22.46 -7.84 27.75
C THR A 1131 21.22 -7.38 28.51
N HIS A 1132 21.20 -7.66 29.82
CA HIS A 1132 20.11 -7.22 30.69
C HIS A 1132 19.97 -5.70 30.72
N PHE A 1133 21.08 -4.95 30.71
CA PHE A 1133 21.04 -3.48 30.64
C PHE A 1133 20.32 -2.98 29.38
N VAL A 1134 20.70 -3.49 28.21
CA VAL A 1134 20.09 -3.08 26.92
C VAL A 1134 18.62 -3.51 26.85
N HIS A 1135 18.31 -4.77 27.16
CA HIS A 1135 16.94 -5.28 27.12
C HIS A 1135 16.01 -4.55 28.09
N SER A 1136 16.48 -4.18 29.28
CA SER A 1136 15.66 -3.45 30.27
C SER A 1136 15.26 -2.07 29.77
N ILE A 1137 16.17 -1.34 29.10
CA ILE A 1137 15.87 -0.03 28.51
C ILE A 1137 14.85 -0.19 27.38
N LEU A 1138 15.07 -1.14 26.47
CA LEU A 1138 14.17 -1.40 25.34
C LEU A 1138 12.77 -1.80 25.81
N PHE A 1139 12.68 -2.75 26.75
CA PHE A 1139 11.41 -3.21 27.30
C PHE A 1139 10.68 -2.10 28.05
N GLY A 1140 11.38 -1.32 28.88
CA GLY A 1140 10.78 -0.20 29.60
C GLY A 1140 10.19 0.85 28.66
N VAL A 1141 10.91 1.23 27.61
CA VAL A 1141 10.43 2.20 26.61
C VAL A 1141 9.28 1.64 25.78
N PHE A 1142 9.37 0.37 25.36
CA PHE A 1142 8.28 -0.31 24.66
C PHE A 1142 7.01 -0.37 25.51
N PHE A 1143 7.14 -0.73 26.78
CA PHE A 1143 6.03 -0.81 27.73
C PHE A 1143 5.37 0.56 27.94
N ILE A 1144 6.15 1.62 28.16
CA ILE A 1144 5.63 2.99 28.28
C ILE A 1144 4.91 3.42 26.98
N HIS A 1145 5.51 3.13 25.82
CA HIS A 1145 4.90 3.44 24.52
C HIS A 1145 3.58 2.69 24.29
N ALA A 1146 3.53 1.40 24.65
CA ALA A 1146 2.32 0.58 24.56
C ALA A 1146 1.24 1.09 25.52
N MET A 1147 1.59 1.37 26.77
CA MET A 1147 0.67 1.93 27.78
C MET A 1147 0.09 3.29 27.35
N ASN A 1148 0.89 4.15 26.73
CA ASN A 1148 0.43 5.43 26.17
C ASN A 1148 -0.46 5.29 24.92
N ARG A 1149 -0.52 4.09 24.32
CA ARG A 1149 -1.43 3.78 23.20
C ARG A 1149 -2.71 3.12 23.69
N PHE A 1150 -2.65 2.42 24.83
CA PHE A 1150 -3.82 1.86 25.52
C PHE A 1150 -4.63 2.91 26.27
N LYS A 1151 -3.97 3.93 26.83
CA LYS A 1151 -4.59 5.17 27.31
C LYS A 1151 -4.98 6.07 26.14
#